data_AF-A0A9W7L7E5-F1
#
_entry.id   AF-A0A9W7L7E5-F1
#
_cell.length_a   1.000
_cell.length_b   1.000
_cell.length_c   1.000
_cell.angle_alpha   90.00
_cell.angle_beta   90.00
_cell.angle_gamma   90.00
#
_symmetry.space_group_name_H-M   'P 1'
#
loop_
_entity.id
_entity.type
_entity.pdbx_description
1 polymer ?
#
loop_
_entity_poly.entity_id
_entity_poly.type
_entity_poly.pdbx_seq_one_letter_code
_entity_poly.pdbx_strand_id
1 'polypeptide(L)'
;MADESPTDPAKVGEEKKEEAVAAPPVAPSKPVAPVLKVDLDTDPAESVAFTLLEDWAKRVPEDELESYRLLYTRLWEAVKIAFENEKTMLKKARQLNNDVLGEKINMEKARMRQTDEQENVERLEREREVSQTNLDEAEHADTVVKYELQELTNVHNELEDKLLEMKADNERTVGPELLKLREELAQIVAESDATDEACKKDKARQIELAEIYSKLEEDQKRAAVEMSQAKRTLLKAQAEPERIKKQAESVAKAVDNLAAEVMKLDNKILNCEQEISRQKQKKGEAEEVKTNLNHKLELHRDTIEHRQRDVEAVSKNLELEKAKHHQLATNRLELELRRKEMDENIRHKNDSLTLEKKQLDIAKKLFRKKRQITNAAKDLLPGLKAQVHDNETLLSSYQVENRRMEKENKNLEEENDLIMGRLMKQTEVKEDKQKKLDELLEVVGKNEAEIAQWVAEERKQNKLTAVLNAQREIKAREALRAQANEKETREQVKVKELVILDLTKKCNEVNNRLKEFSALYDVVKNERNNYVNHIQASSQALAEMKEKIKILQNEVEILRNESIGKDKVLSKEKAAHQSSQAQRDALRLETNKAQSEYKKRQEIVEQQIVEVDKLNSIINGLERDMLRIKSKYETSVEARNFTGVQLIDRNDELCILYEKANLQEQTMKQGEIAIQQKDEDIRMLKLQLAEITRQIEVTRHKLPDGPELADKIVLLQQELTMERSITKHLCDDLEDPGNADRWRELQGDDPDSEQLLAKIQVLEERLNEKKEKLLEKELVLEEVTTLTGKLRKQAGQGRNETLALAQKVNEYQARIREVTRKMMAVVSELSMYQATAMKLQQEKHLREKEFEQMRENVERGECPNEEAEREWYRLERERIAREEGAEGGRIGGGDGFAPVSATRTTAEPRPNAYIPDEIGIPKPYGALAPFKPQEVGSSMRHIKAPKPQNIQI
;
A
#
# COMPACT_ATOMS: atom_id res chain seq x y z
N MET A 1 -14.55 -51.12 -26.58
CA MET A 1 -15.07 -51.96 -25.48
C MET A 1 -15.87 -51.01 -24.60
N ALA A 2 -17.18 -51.01 -24.76
CA ALA A 2 -18.12 -52.00 -24.19
C ALA A 2 -18.39 -51.62 -22.73
N ASP A 3 -19.50 -50.95 -22.44
CA ASP A 3 -20.87 -51.50 -22.33
C ASP A 3 -21.10 -52.16 -20.97
N GLU A 4 -21.96 -51.56 -20.13
CA GLU A 4 -23.31 -52.09 -19.85
C GLU A 4 -24.14 -51.08 -19.01
N SER A 5 -25.47 -51.25 -19.03
CA SER A 5 -26.47 -50.43 -18.30
C SER A 5 -26.95 -51.18 -17.03
N PRO A 6 -27.74 -50.60 -16.09
CA PRO A 6 -29.19 -50.37 -16.35
C PRO A 6 -29.91 -49.28 -15.50
N THR A 7 -31.26 -49.31 -15.58
CA THR A 7 -32.30 -48.77 -14.67
C THR A 7 -32.71 -47.28 -14.70
N ASP A 8 -33.80 -47.05 -15.45
CA ASP A 8 -34.96 -46.16 -15.19
C ASP A 8 -35.60 -46.37 -13.78
N PRO A 9 -36.53 -45.51 -13.23
CA PRO A 9 -37.67 -44.92 -13.95
C PRO A 9 -38.23 -43.52 -13.57
N ALA A 10 -38.85 -42.87 -14.57
CA ALA A 10 -40.15 -42.16 -14.57
C ALA A 10 -40.57 -41.15 -13.46
N LYS A 11 -41.09 -39.99 -13.92
CA LYS A 11 -42.48 -39.51 -13.68
C LYS A 11 -42.83 -38.39 -14.70
N VAL A 12 -43.86 -38.57 -15.55
CA VAL A 12 -45.30 -38.27 -15.32
C VAL A 12 -45.58 -36.77 -15.23
N GLY A 13 -46.32 -36.24 -16.22
CA GLY A 13 -46.89 -34.90 -16.19
C GLY A 13 -48.26 -34.85 -15.50
N GLU A 14 -48.67 -33.67 -15.05
CA GLU A 14 -49.97 -33.46 -14.41
C GLU A 14 -51.04 -33.03 -15.41
N GLU A 15 -52.18 -33.74 -15.42
CA GLU A 15 -53.42 -33.23 -16.00
C GLU A 15 -53.95 -32.05 -15.16
N LYS A 16 -54.38 -30.96 -15.80
CA LYS A 16 -55.43 -30.09 -15.24
C LYS A 16 -56.58 -30.00 -16.23
N LYS A 17 -57.77 -30.35 -15.73
CA LYS A 17 -58.99 -30.53 -16.52
C LYS A 17 -59.69 -29.19 -16.73
N GLU A 18 -60.24 -29.02 -17.91
CA GLU A 18 -61.19 -27.95 -18.21
C GLU A 18 -62.53 -28.28 -17.54
N GLU A 19 -63.10 -27.34 -16.77
CA GLU A 19 -64.49 -27.45 -16.30
C GLU A 19 -65.43 -26.74 -17.27
N ALA A 20 -66.23 -27.52 -18.00
CA ALA A 20 -67.19 -27.00 -18.97
C ALA A 20 -68.44 -26.43 -18.28
N VAL A 21 -68.64 -25.11 -18.36
CA VAL A 21 -69.86 -24.45 -17.87
C VAL A 21 -70.99 -24.63 -18.88
N ALA A 22 -71.87 -25.60 -18.63
CA ALA A 22 -73.02 -25.88 -19.48
C ALA A 22 -74.19 -24.88 -19.27
N ALA A 23 -74.63 -24.24 -20.35
CA ALA A 23 -75.82 -23.37 -20.35
C ALA A 23 -77.14 -24.20 -20.33
N PRO A 24 -78.24 -23.67 -19.77
CA PRO A 24 -79.47 -24.44 -19.57
C PRO A 24 -80.29 -24.62 -20.86
N PRO A 25 -80.92 -25.80 -21.08
CA PRO A 25 -81.77 -26.04 -22.25
C PRO A 25 -83.17 -25.44 -22.08
N VAL A 26 -83.57 -24.59 -23.04
CA VAL A 26 -84.96 -24.11 -23.16
C VAL A 26 -85.81 -25.17 -23.87
N ALA A 27 -86.94 -25.54 -23.28
CA ALA A 27 -87.80 -26.62 -23.77
C ALA A 27 -88.73 -26.17 -24.93
N PRO A 28 -88.73 -26.85 -26.10
CA PRO A 28 -89.72 -26.64 -27.14
C PRO A 28 -90.98 -27.51 -26.93
N SER A 29 -92.16 -26.88 -26.98
CA SER A 29 -93.45 -27.57 -26.86
C SER A 29 -93.84 -28.33 -28.13
N LYS A 30 -94.33 -29.57 -27.97
CA LYS A 30 -95.00 -30.31 -29.05
C LYS A 30 -96.35 -29.66 -29.41
N PRO A 31 -96.72 -29.69 -30.69
CA PRO A 31 -98.07 -30.13 -31.08
C PRO A 31 -98.00 -31.45 -31.88
N VAL A 32 -99.08 -32.22 -31.84
CA VAL A 32 -99.23 -33.48 -32.60
C VAL A 32 -100.35 -33.31 -33.62
N ALA A 33 -100.06 -33.66 -34.87
CA ALA A 33 -101.07 -33.81 -35.93
C ALA A 33 -100.67 -35.01 -36.81
N PRO A 34 -101.50 -36.07 -36.92
CA PRO A 34 -101.21 -37.21 -37.79
C PRO A 34 -101.62 -36.88 -39.23
N VAL A 35 -100.63 -36.78 -40.13
CA VAL A 35 -100.87 -36.74 -41.58
C VAL A 35 -100.91 -38.18 -42.10
N LEU A 36 -101.98 -38.53 -42.82
CA LEU A 36 -102.10 -39.80 -43.54
C LEU A 36 -101.00 -39.90 -44.60
N LYS A 37 -100.16 -40.93 -44.52
CA LYS A 37 -99.35 -41.35 -45.67
C LYS A 37 -100.26 -42.03 -46.68
N VAL A 38 -100.24 -41.54 -47.91
CA VAL A 38 -100.67 -42.28 -49.09
C VAL A 38 -99.41 -42.55 -49.88
N ASP A 39 -98.98 -43.81 -49.94
CA ASP A 39 -97.80 -44.20 -50.71
C ASP A 39 -98.20 -44.26 -52.20
N LEU A 40 -97.47 -43.52 -53.04
CA LEU A 40 -97.80 -43.26 -54.46
C LEU A 40 -96.83 -43.95 -55.44
N ASP A 41 -96.06 -44.92 -54.96
CA ASP A 41 -95.04 -45.64 -55.73
C ASP A 41 -95.56 -46.98 -56.32
N THR A 42 -96.86 -47.30 -56.17
CA THR A 42 -97.55 -48.44 -56.85
C THR A 42 -98.13 -48.06 -58.21
N ASP A 43 -98.35 -49.05 -59.08
CA ASP A 43 -98.90 -48.82 -60.43
C ASP A 43 -100.37 -48.35 -60.39
N PRO A 44 -100.83 -47.53 -61.37
CA PRO A 44 -102.18 -46.95 -61.35
C PRO A 44 -103.34 -47.96 -61.25
N ALA A 45 -103.12 -49.18 -61.75
CA ALA A 45 -104.10 -50.27 -61.74
C ALA A 45 -104.31 -50.90 -60.34
N GLU A 46 -103.34 -50.80 -59.42
CA GLU A 46 -103.43 -51.38 -58.07
C GLU A 46 -104.01 -50.38 -57.04
N SER A 47 -104.39 -49.17 -57.48
CA SER A 47 -105.03 -48.18 -56.60
C SER A 47 -106.43 -48.61 -56.19
N VAL A 48 -106.81 -48.31 -54.93
CA VAL A 48 -108.16 -48.51 -54.40
C VAL A 48 -109.25 -47.79 -55.21
N ALA A 49 -108.89 -46.70 -55.93
CA ALA A 49 -109.81 -46.04 -56.85
C ALA A 49 -110.05 -46.84 -58.15
N PHE A 50 -109.06 -47.63 -58.59
CA PHE A 50 -109.16 -48.44 -59.81
C PHE A 50 -109.97 -49.72 -59.55
N THR A 51 -109.82 -50.35 -58.39
CA THR A 51 -110.66 -51.49 -57.98
C THR A 51 -112.12 -51.07 -57.73
N LEU A 52 -112.36 -49.85 -57.22
CA LEU A 52 -113.71 -49.27 -57.17
C LEU A 52 -114.31 -49.00 -58.55
N LEU A 53 -113.50 -48.63 -59.56
CA LEU A 53 -113.94 -48.55 -60.96
C LEU A 53 -114.29 -49.93 -61.54
N GLU A 54 -113.54 -50.98 -61.19
CA GLU A 54 -113.87 -52.36 -61.59
C GLU A 54 -115.17 -52.89 -60.96
N ASP A 55 -115.49 -52.50 -59.73
CA ASP A 55 -116.81 -52.80 -59.14
C ASP A 55 -117.95 -51.99 -59.79
N TRP A 56 -117.66 -50.80 -60.33
CA TRP A 56 -118.62 -50.00 -61.11
C TRP A 56 -118.85 -50.52 -62.54
N ALA A 57 -117.91 -51.28 -63.11
CA ALA A 57 -118.03 -51.90 -64.44
C ALA A 57 -119.28 -52.80 -64.60
N LYS A 58 -119.89 -53.22 -63.49
CA LYS A 58 -121.13 -54.02 -63.45
C LYS A 58 -122.41 -53.21 -63.72
N ARG A 59 -122.32 -51.89 -63.96
CA ARG A 59 -123.49 -50.98 -64.05
C ARG A 59 -123.43 -49.85 -65.10
N VAL A 60 -122.35 -49.70 -65.86
CA VAL A 60 -122.12 -48.59 -66.81
C VAL A 60 -121.51 -49.16 -68.11
N PRO A 61 -121.83 -48.64 -69.31
CA PRO A 61 -121.18 -49.07 -70.56
C PRO A 61 -119.66 -48.83 -70.55
N GLU A 62 -118.95 -49.69 -71.29
CA GLU A 62 -117.49 -49.83 -71.25
C GLU A 62 -116.75 -48.57 -71.74
N ASP A 63 -117.26 -47.90 -72.78
CA ASP A 63 -116.72 -46.65 -73.33
C ASP A 63 -116.60 -45.51 -72.30
N GLU A 64 -117.61 -45.37 -71.42
CA GLU A 64 -117.57 -44.37 -70.35
C GLU A 64 -116.53 -44.75 -69.29
N LEU A 65 -116.42 -46.05 -68.97
CA LEU A 65 -115.46 -46.56 -67.99
C LEU A 65 -114.00 -46.31 -68.44
N GLU A 66 -113.69 -46.50 -69.72
CA GLU A 66 -112.37 -46.14 -70.27
C GLU A 66 -112.09 -44.64 -70.19
N SER A 67 -113.11 -43.79 -70.42
CA SER A 67 -112.95 -42.33 -70.28
C SER A 67 -112.62 -41.92 -68.83
N TYR A 68 -113.24 -42.55 -67.83
CA TYR A 68 -112.94 -42.31 -66.42
C TYR A 68 -111.58 -42.90 -66.01
N ARG A 69 -111.18 -44.06 -66.54
CA ARG A 69 -109.82 -44.60 -66.37
C ARG A 69 -108.76 -43.64 -66.90
N LEU A 70 -108.96 -43.08 -68.10
CA LEU A 70 -108.04 -42.11 -68.73
C LEU A 70 -108.00 -40.77 -67.97
N LEU A 71 -109.13 -40.31 -67.43
CA LEU A 71 -109.17 -39.14 -66.54
C LEU A 71 -108.43 -39.41 -65.22
N TYR A 72 -108.59 -40.60 -64.64
CA TYR A 72 -107.92 -40.98 -63.40
C TYR A 72 -106.41 -41.14 -63.57
N THR A 73 -105.92 -41.81 -64.63
CA THR A 73 -104.48 -41.90 -64.89
C THR A 73 -103.86 -40.53 -65.13
N ARG A 74 -104.51 -39.67 -65.91
CA ARG A 74 -104.06 -38.28 -66.14
C ARG A 74 -104.07 -37.43 -64.86
N LEU A 75 -105.03 -37.65 -63.95
CA LEU A 75 -105.04 -37.01 -62.63
C LEU A 75 -103.90 -37.54 -61.75
N TRP A 76 -103.68 -38.85 -61.74
CA TRP A 76 -102.59 -39.49 -60.99
C TRP A 76 -101.21 -39.05 -61.49
N GLU A 77 -101.00 -38.95 -62.80
CA GLU A 77 -99.80 -38.37 -63.40
C GLU A 77 -99.60 -36.90 -62.99
N ALA A 78 -100.66 -36.08 -63.04
CA ALA A 78 -100.59 -34.68 -62.60
C ALA A 78 -100.26 -34.56 -61.10
N VAL A 79 -100.85 -35.41 -60.25
CA VAL A 79 -100.56 -35.48 -58.81
C VAL A 79 -99.14 -35.99 -58.56
N LYS A 80 -98.66 -37.00 -59.30
CA LYS A 80 -97.30 -37.51 -59.21
C LYS A 80 -96.27 -36.46 -59.61
N ILE A 81 -96.49 -35.77 -60.72
CA ILE A 81 -95.67 -34.63 -61.15
C ILE A 81 -95.71 -33.50 -60.11
N ALA A 82 -96.87 -33.19 -59.51
CA ALA A 82 -96.95 -32.21 -58.43
C ALA A 82 -96.17 -32.65 -57.19
N PHE A 83 -96.24 -33.92 -56.79
CA PHE A 83 -95.55 -34.47 -55.62
C PHE A 83 -94.04 -34.63 -55.86
N GLU A 84 -93.60 -34.94 -57.08
CA GLU A 84 -92.19 -34.92 -57.47
C GLU A 84 -91.62 -33.49 -57.52
N ASN A 85 -92.43 -32.52 -57.98
CA ASN A 85 -92.10 -31.10 -57.87
C ASN A 85 -92.02 -30.65 -56.40
N GLU A 86 -92.96 -31.05 -55.54
CA GLU A 86 -92.89 -30.74 -54.09
C GLU A 86 -91.67 -31.40 -53.44
N LYS A 87 -91.40 -32.67 -53.73
CA LYS A 87 -90.24 -33.45 -53.25
C LYS A 87 -88.90 -32.87 -53.72
N THR A 88 -88.84 -32.29 -54.92
CA THR A 88 -87.65 -31.57 -55.42
C THR A 88 -87.54 -30.14 -54.89
N MET A 89 -88.65 -29.42 -54.70
CA MET A 89 -88.66 -28.11 -54.05
C MET A 89 -88.33 -28.20 -52.55
N LEU A 90 -88.77 -29.25 -51.85
CA LEU A 90 -88.36 -29.56 -50.47
C LEU A 90 -86.88 -29.92 -50.37
N LYS A 91 -86.32 -30.64 -51.37
CA LYS A 91 -84.87 -30.85 -51.47
C LYS A 91 -84.13 -29.52 -51.67
N LYS A 92 -84.56 -28.67 -52.62
CA LYS A 92 -84.00 -27.34 -52.86
C LYS A 92 -84.11 -26.42 -51.65
N ALA A 93 -85.24 -26.43 -50.94
CA ALA A 93 -85.44 -25.65 -49.72
C ALA A 93 -84.55 -26.14 -48.57
N ARG A 94 -84.33 -27.45 -48.43
CA ARG A 94 -83.35 -28.00 -47.47
C ARG A 94 -81.91 -27.69 -47.86
N GLN A 95 -81.58 -27.71 -49.15
CA GLN A 95 -80.27 -27.26 -49.65
C GLN A 95 -80.08 -25.77 -49.35
N LEU A 96 -80.95 -24.89 -49.83
CA LEU A 96 -80.90 -23.45 -49.55
C LEU A 96 -80.89 -23.12 -48.04
N ASN A 97 -81.60 -23.87 -47.20
CA ASN A 97 -81.54 -23.66 -45.75
C ASN A 97 -80.23 -24.15 -45.12
N ASN A 98 -79.63 -25.22 -45.64
CA ASN A 98 -78.27 -25.65 -45.27
C ASN A 98 -77.21 -24.68 -45.79
N ASP A 99 -77.38 -24.12 -46.98
CA ASP A 99 -76.51 -23.12 -47.59
C ASP A 99 -76.59 -21.80 -46.82
N VAL A 100 -77.79 -21.36 -46.43
CA VAL A 100 -78.01 -20.21 -45.53
C VAL A 100 -77.46 -20.47 -44.12
N LEU A 101 -77.52 -21.70 -43.60
CA LEU A 101 -76.83 -22.07 -42.36
C LEU A 101 -75.30 -22.05 -42.54
N GLY A 102 -74.78 -22.51 -43.68
CA GLY A 102 -73.37 -22.44 -44.04
C GLY A 102 -72.88 -20.99 -44.11
N GLU A 103 -73.57 -20.14 -44.86
CA GLU A 103 -73.29 -18.71 -44.96
C GLU A 103 -73.45 -17.99 -43.62
N LYS A 104 -74.43 -18.37 -42.79
CA LYS A 104 -74.56 -17.81 -41.44
C LYS A 104 -73.38 -18.22 -40.55
N ILE A 105 -72.94 -19.47 -40.60
CA ILE A 105 -71.75 -19.96 -39.89
C ILE A 105 -70.46 -19.32 -40.44
N ASN A 106 -70.38 -19.06 -41.75
CA ASN A 106 -69.27 -18.36 -42.38
C ASN A 106 -69.23 -16.88 -41.95
N MET A 107 -70.37 -16.20 -41.93
CA MET A 107 -70.51 -14.83 -41.40
C MET A 107 -70.20 -14.75 -39.91
N GLU A 108 -70.62 -15.74 -39.11
CA GLU A 108 -70.33 -15.82 -37.68
C GLU A 108 -68.84 -16.08 -37.42
N LYS A 109 -68.20 -16.98 -38.19
CA LYS A 109 -66.74 -17.16 -38.20
C LYS A 109 -65.97 -15.94 -38.71
N ALA A 110 -66.47 -15.23 -39.71
CA ALA A 110 -65.87 -14.00 -40.21
C ALA A 110 -65.99 -12.88 -39.17
N ARG A 111 -67.10 -12.83 -38.41
CA ARG A 111 -67.29 -11.89 -37.31
C ARG A 111 -66.42 -12.22 -36.10
N MET A 112 -66.24 -13.50 -35.77
CA MET A 112 -65.26 -13.92 -34.77
C MET A 112 -63.84 -13.56 -35.20
N ARG A 113 -63.44 -13.85 -36.46
CA ARG A 113 -62.16 -13.37 -36.99
C ARG A 113 -62.02 -11.85 -36.93
N GLN A 114 -63.08 -11.10 -37.19
CA GLN A 114 -63.06 -9.65 -37.08
C GLN A 114 -62.85 -9.19 -35.62
N THR A 115 -63.43 -9.86 -34.63
CA THR A 115 -63.15 -9.56 -33.21
C THR A 115 -61.74 -10.02 -32.81
N ASP A 116 -61.29 -11.19 -33.27
CA ASP A 116 -59.93 -11.68 -33.04
C ASP A 116 -58.89 -10.72 -33.67
N GLU A 117 -59.15 -10.23 -34.89
CA GLU A 117 -58.33 -9.23 -35.58
C GLU A 117 -58.37 -7.87 -34.84
N GLN A 118 -59.51 -7.46 -34.30
CA GLN A 118 -59.61 -6.25 -33.46
C GLN A 118 -58.84 -6.38 -32.14
N GLU A 119 -58.97 -7.50 -31.42
CA GLU A 119 -58.20 -7.76 -30.19
C GLU A 119 -56.69 -7.90 -30.48
N ASN A 120 -56.32 -8.45 -31.64
CA ASN A 120 -54.94 -8.48 -32.11
C ASN A 120 -54.41 -7.09 -32.48
N VAL A 121 -55.22 -6.24 -33.15
CA VAL A 121 -54.86 -4.85 -33.46
C VAL A 121 -54.71 -4.04 -32.18
N GLU A 122 -55.67 -4.07 -31.25
CA GLU A 122 -55.53 -3.36 -29.97
C GLU A 122 -54.33 -3.87 -29.16
N ARG A 123 -54.01 -5.16 -29.22
CA ARG A 123 -52.79 -5.69 -28.58
C ARG A 123 -51.53 -5.16 -29.25
N LEU A 124 -51.47 -5.15 -30.59
CA LEU A 124 -50.35 -4.59 -31.34
C LEU A 124 -50.23 -3.06 -31.16
N GLU A 125 -51.33 -2.34 -30.97
CA GLU A 125 -51.32 -0.91 -30.63
C GLU A 125 -50.79 -0.67 -29.23
N ARG A 126 -51.21 -1.47 -28.23
CA ARG A 126 -50.64 -1.43 -26.87
C ARG A 126 -49.16 -1.84 -26.84
N GLU A 127 -48.76 -2.84 -27.63
CA GLU A 127 -47.36 -3.22 -27.83
C GLU A 127 -46.56 -2.11 -28.53
N ARG A 128 -47.17 -1.37 -29.49
CA ARG A 128 -46.56 -0.20 -30.12
C ARG A 128 -46.41 0.96 -29.14
N GLU A 129 -47.43 1.25 -28.33
CA GLU A 129 -47.37 2.30 -27.29
C GLU A 129 -46.28 2.00 -26.27
N VAL A 130 -46.19 0.77 -25.76
CA VAL A 130 -45.09 0.35 -24.86
C VAL A 130 -43.73 0.42 -25.56
N SER A 131 -43.63 -0.01 -26.82
CA SER A 131 -42.39 0.10 -27.59
C SER A 131 -41.99 1.55 -27.86
N GLN A 132 -42.97 2.46 -28.00
CA GLN A 132 -42.76 3.87 -28.26
C GLN A 132 -42.41 4.64 -26.98
N THR A 133 -43.03 4.35 -25.83
CA THR A 133 -42.58 4.90 -24.54
C THR A 133 -41.18 4.39 -24.17
N ASN A 134 -40.87 3.11 -24.45
CA ASN A 134 -39.51 2.57 -24.27
C ASN A 134 -38.49 3.25 -25.20
N LEU A 135 -38.90 3.68 -26.40
CA LEU A 135 -38.06 4.47 -27.31
C LEU A 135 -37.88 5.89 -26.79
N ASP A 136 -38.95 6.57 -26.37
CA ASP A 136 -38.90 7.92 -25.80
C ASP A 136 -38.02 7.95 -24.53
N GLU A 137 -38.11 6.93 -23.67
CA GLU A 137 -37.24 6.75 -22.49
C GLU A 137 -35.78 6.47 -22.89
N ALA A 138 -35.53 5.67 -23.93
CA ALA A 138 -34.19 5.38 -24.43
C ALA A 138 -33.55 6.59 -25.13
N GLU A 139 -34.31 7.36 -25.91
CA GLU A 139 -33.87 8.63 -26.49
C GLU A 139 -33.60 9.66 -25.40
N HIS A 140 -34.44 9.74 -24.36
CA HIS A 140 -34.16 10.63 -23.23
C HIS A 140 -32.89 10.20 -22.48
N ALA A 141 -32.71 8.91 -22.19
CA ALA A 141 -31.48 8.39 -21.58
C ALA A 141 -30.25 8.68 -22.45
N ASP A 142 -30.33 8.52 -23.77
CA ASP A 142 -29.26 8.85 -24.72
C ASP A 142 -28.97 10.36 -24.76
N THR A 143 -29.99 11.24 -24.64
CA THR A 143 -29.74 12.69 -24.49
C THR A 143 -29.05 13.04 -23.16
N VAL A 144 -29.38 12.35 -22.06
CA VAL A 144 -28.70 12.53 -20.76
C VAL A 144 -27.26 12.02 -20.85
N VAL A 145 -27.03 10.82 -21.39
CA VAL A 145 -25.69 10.25 -21.58
C VAL A 145 -24.84 11.09 -22.53
N LYS A 146 -25.42 11.70 -23.57
CA LYS A 146 -24.71 12.67 -24.43
C LYS A 146 -24.33 13.94 -23.69
N TYR A 147 -25.21 14.45 -22.81
CA TYR A 147 -24.91 15.61 -21.97
C TYR A 147 -23.82 15.30 -20.93
N GLU A 148 -23.93 14.15 -20.24
CA GLU A 148 -22.91 13.64 -19.31
C GLU A 148 -21.57 13.40 -20.03
N LEU A 149 -21.56 12.83 -21.23
CA LEU A 149 -20.35 12.69 -22.06
C LEU A 149 -19.78 14.04 -22.47
N GLN A 150 -20.61 15.06 -22.73
CA GLN A 150 -20.14 16.40 -23.06
C GLN A 150 -19.54 17.11 -21.84
N GLU A 151 -20.16 17.01 -20.66
CA GLU A 151 -19.57 17.50 -19.41
C GLU A 151 -18.28 16.74 -19.05
N LEU A 152 -18.26 15.41 -19.16
CA LEU A 152 -17.05 14.60 -18.96
C LEU A 152 -15.96 14.92 -19.98
N THR A 153 -16.29 15.24 -21.23
CA THR A 153 -15.32 15.68 -22.24
C THR A 153 -14.76 17.06 -21.89
N ASN A 154 -15.61 17.99 -21.45
CA ASN A 154 -15.16 19.31 -20.99
C ASN A 154 -14.26 19.20 -19.75
N VAL A 155 -14.64 18.37 -18.77
CA VAL A 155 -13.83 18.10 -17.56
C VAL A 155 -12.54 17.35 -17.91
N HIS A 156 -12.58 16.44 -18.89
CA HIS A 156 -11.38 15.76 -19.39
C HIS A 156 -10.43 16.75 -20.05
N ASN A 157 -10.90 17.61 -20.95
CA ASN A 157 -10.11 18.68 -21.58
C ASN A 157 -9.54 19.63 -20.51
N GLU A 158 -10.35 20.09 -19.54
CA GLU A 158 -9.88 20.91 -18.43
C GLU A 158 -8.80 20.20 -17.58
N LEU A 159 -8.89 18.88 -17.41
CA LEU A 159 -7.89 18.09 -16.71
C LEU A 159 -6.64 17.84 -17.56
N GLU A 160 -6.77 17.69 -18.89
CA GLU A 160 -5.63 17.61 -19.80
C GLU A 160 -4.88 18.94 -19.88
N ASP A 161 -5.58 20.08 -19.95
CA ASP A 161 -5.01 21.43 -19.90
C ASP A 161 -4.27 21.65 -18.56
N LYS A 162 -4.91 21.34 -17.42
CA LYS A 162 -4.26 21.43 -16.10
C LYS A 162 -3.08 20.46 -15.97
N LEU A 163 -3.13 19.29 -16.61
CA LEU A 163 -2.06 18.30 -16.61
C LEU A 163 -0.93 18.66 -17.59
N LEU A 164 -1.21 19.43 -18.64
CA LEU A 164 -0.22 20.07 -19.51
C LEU A 164 0.44 21.27 -18.81
N GLU A 165 -0.32 22.11 -18.12
CA GLU A 165 0.20 23.21 -17.31
C GLU A 165 1.07 22.69 -16.16
N MET A 166 0.60 21.68 -15.40
CA MET A 166 1.41 21.00 -14.39
C MET A 166 2.62 20.28 -14.99
N LYS A 167 2.55 19.73 -16.22
CA LYS A 167 3.75 19.17 -16.89
C LYS A 167 4.74 20.28 -17.25
N ALA A 168 4.28 21.39 -17.83
CA ALA A 168 5.13 22.51 -18.21
C ALA A 168 5.82 23.15 -16.98
N ASP A 169 5.10 23.32 -15.86
CA ASP A 169 5.69 23.82 -14.63
C ASP A 169 6.64 22.80 -13.96
N ASN A 170 6.33 21.50 -14.00
CA ASN A 170 7.28 20.47 -13.56
C ASN A 170 8.52 20.38 -14.47
N GLU A 171 8.39 20.51 -15.78
CA GLU A 171 9.53 20.58 -16.70
C GLU A 171 10.36 21.87 -16.47
N ARG A 172 9.71 22.96 -16.09
CA ARG A 172 10.36 24.24 -15.77
C ARG A 172 11.09 24.24 -14.42
N THR A 173 10.58 23.54 -13.41
CA THR A 173 11.21 23.44 -12.07
C THR A 173 12.15 22.25 -11.96
N VAL A 174 11.69 21.06 -12.31
CA VAL A 174 12.42 19.79 -12.18
C VAL A 174 13.36 19.54 -13.38
N GLY A 175 13.09 20.09 -14.56
CA GLY A 175 13.97 19.97 -15.73
C GLY A 175 15.43 20.45 -15.49
N PRO A 176 15.69 21.65 -14.95
CA PRO A 176 17.06 22.08 -14.65
C PRO A 176 17.71 21.27 -13.51
N GLU A 177 16.93 20.68 -12.61
CA GLU A 177 17.46 19.77 -11.57
C GLU A 177 17.77 18.38 -12.12
N LEU A 178 16.95 17.86 -13.04
CA LEU A 178 17.23 16.63 -13.79
C LEU A 178 18.40 16.77 -14.76
N LEU A 179 18.66 17.98 -15.29
CA LEU A 179 19.87 18.25 -16.07
C LEU A 179 21.10 18.20 -15.17
N LYS A 180 21.10 18.87 -14.02
CA LYS A 180 22.19 18.75 -13.02
C LYS A 180 22.39 17.30 -12.57
N LEU A 181 21.34 16.59 -12.18
CA LEU A 181 21.42 15.19 -11.78
C LEU A 181 21.90 14.27 -12.91
N ARG A 182 21.64 14.61 -14.18
CA ARG A 182 22.20 13.88 -15.34
C ARG A 182 23.68 14.22 -15.58
N GLU A 183 24.09 15.46 -15.36
CA GLU A 183 25.51 15.87 -15.43
C GLU A 183 26.32 15.28 -14.26
N GLU A 184 25.76 15.26 -13.05
CA GLU A 184 26.30 14.59 -11.87
C GLU A 184 26.36 13.08 -12.06
N LEU A 185 25.31 12.43 -12.58
CA LEU A 185 25.35 11.00 -12.93
C LEU A 185 26.35 10.72 -14.06
N ALA A 186 26.51 11.61 -15.04
CA ALA A 186 27.52 11.45 -16.09
C ALA A 186 28.95 11.61 -15.54
N GLN A 187 29.17 12.51 -14.57
CA GLN A 187 30.43 12.63 -13.85
C GLN A 187 30.70 11.39 -13.00
N ILE A 188 29.74 10.91 -12.21
CA ILE A 188 29.86 9.70 -11.38
C ILE A 188 30.09 8.46 -12.24
N VAL A 189 29.46 8.35 -13.42
CA VAL A 189 29.73 7.25 -14.37
C VAL A 189 31.13 7.37 -14.97
N ALA A 190 31.57 8.57 -15.36
CA ALA A 190 32.93 8.78 -15.88
C ALA A 190 34.01 8.54 -14.82
N GLU A 191 33.75 8.87 -13.56
CA GLU A 191 34.59 8.53 -12.40
C GLU A 191 34.57 7.02 -12.13
N SER A 192 33.41 6.37 -12.21
CA SER A 192 33.29 4.90 -12.12
C SER A 192 34.12 4.21 -13.20
N ASP A 193 33.95 4.59 -14.47
CA ASP A 193 34.72 4.06 -15.60
C ASP A 193 36.22 4.30 -15.44
N ALA A 194 36.63 5.48 -14.94
CA ALA A 194 38.02 5.78 -14.61
C ALA A 194 38.57 4.91 -13.46
N THR A 195 37.78 4.64 -12.41
CA THR A 195 38.18 3.73 -11.33
C THR A 195 38.19 2.27 -11.76
N ASP A 196 37.32 1.85 -12.68
CA ASP A 196 37.35 0.51 -13.28
C ASP A 196 38.56 0.34 -14.21
N GLU A 197 38.92 1.36 -15.00
CA GLU A 197 40.16 1.36 -15.78
C GLU A 197 41.43 1.38 -14.90
N ALA A 198 41.41 2.09 -13.76
CA ALA A 198 42.47 1.98 -12.77
C ALA A 198 42.52 0.57 -12.16
N CYS A 199 41.38 -0.01 -11.79
CA CYS A 199 41.27 -1.35 -11.24
C CYS A 199 41.74 -2.43 -12.22
N LYS A 200 41.46 -2.29 -13.53
CA LYS A 200 41.99 -3.16 -14.59
C LYS A 200 43.53 -3.05 -14.69
N LYS A 201 44.08 -1.83 -14.63
CA LYS A 201 45.54 -1.59 -14.65
C LYS A 201 46.24 -2.15 -13.42
N ASP A 202 45.65 -2.02 -12.24
CA ASP A 202 46.22 -2.58 -11.01
C ASP A 202 46.04 -4.09 -10.91
N LYS A 203 44.96 -4.67 -11.46
CA LYS A 203 44.85 -6.13 -11.66
C LYS A 203 45.91 -6.64 -12.66
N ALA A 204 46.18 -5.92 -13.74
CA ALA A 204 47.26 -6.27 -14.68
C ALA A 204 48.64 -6.23 -14.00
N ARG A 205 48.95 -5.14 -13.26
CA ARG A 205 50.16 -5.04 -12.43
C ARG A 205 50.25 -6.15 -11.38
N GLN A 206 49.13 -6.56 -10.78
CA GLN A 206 49.10 -7.65 -9.80
C GLN A 206 49.40 -9.01 -10.45
N ILE A 207 49.00 -9.23 -11.71
CA ILE A 207 49.38 -10.40 -12.51
C ILE A 207 50.86 -10.34 -12.90
N GLU A 208 51.36 -9.20 -13.38
CA GLU A 208 52.79 -8.99 -13.69
C GLU A 208 53.68 -9.21 -12.45
N LEU A 209 53.27 -8.68 -11.29
CA LEU A 209 53.93 -8.91 -10.01
C LEU A 209 53.86 -10.38 -9.59
N ALA A 210 52.72 -11.06 -9.76
CA ALA A 210 52.60 -12.49 -9.47
C ALA A 210 53.53 -13.35 -10.37
N GLU A 211 53.67 -13.00 -11.65
CA GLU A 211 54.66 -13.63 -12.53
C GLU A 211 56.10 -13.37 -12.06
N ILE A 212 56.41 -12.13 -11.65
CA ILE A 212 57.73 -11.77 -11.11
C ILE A 212 58.01 -12.54 -9.80
N TYR A 213 57.02 -12.68 -8.92
CA TYR A 213 57.12 -13.51 -7.71
C TYR A 213 57.31 -15.00 -8.05
N SER A 214 56.61 -15.55 -9.05
CA SER A 214 56.82 -16.93 -9.50
C SER A 214 58.23 -17.16 -10.04
N LYS A 215 58.76 -16.21 -10.82
CA LYS A 215 60.13 -16.26 -11.35
C LYS A 215 61.17 -16.14 -10.22
N LEU A 216 60.96 -15.24 -9.25
CA LEU A 216 61.77 -15.13 -8.04
C LEU A 216 61.70 -16.39 -7.16
N GLU A 217 60.55 -17.05 -7.06
CA GLU A 217 60.43 -18.35 -6.38
C GLU A 217 61.21 -19.46 -7.10
N GLU A 218 61.19 -19.51 -8.43
CA GLU A 218 62.00 -20.45 -9.22
C GLU A 218 63.51 -20.21 -9.05
N ASP A 219 63.95 -18.96 -9.07
CA ASP A 219 65.35 -18.61 -8.83
C ASP A 219 65.75 -18.81 -7.37
N GLN A 220 64.85 -18.61 -6.40
CA GLN A 220 65.06 -18.99 -5.00
C GLN A 220 65.18 -20.52 -4.85
N LYS A 221 64.40 -21.30 -5.57
CA LYS A 221 64.48 -22.78 -5.61
C LYS A 221 65.81 -23.23 -6.25
N ARG A 222 66.27 -22.58 -7.33
CA ARG A 222 67.60 -22.81 -7.93
C ARG A 222 68.73 -22.50 -6.96
N ALA A 223 68.73 -21.30 -6.36
CA ALA A 223 69.71 -20.90 -5.37
C ALA A 223 69.72 -21.83 -4.13
N ALA A 224 68.56 -22.34 -3.71
CA ALA A 224 68.48 -23.35 -2.64
C ALA A 224 69.11 -24.70 -3.03
N VAL A 225 68.99 -25.13 -4.29
CA VAL A 225 69.66 -26.33 -4.81
C VAL A 225 71.17 -26.13 -4.84
N GLU A 226 71.67 -24.99 -5.29
CA GLU A 226 73.11 -24.66 -5.25
C GLU A 226 73.65 -24.61 -3.81
N MET A 227 72.90 -23.99 -2.89
CA MET A 227 73.20 -24.02 -1.44
C MET A 227 73.22 -25.44 -0.86
N SER A 228 72.40 -26.35 -1.38
CA SER A 228 72.41 -27.77 -0.97
C SER A 228 73.67 -28.50 -1.43
N GLN A 229 74.20 -28.15 -2.62
CA GLN A 229 75.44 -28.70 -3.16
C GLN A 229 76.65 -28.15 -2.39
N ALA A 230 76.67 -26.84 -2.11
CA ALA A 230 77.67 -26.23 -1.23
C ALA A 230 77.68 -26.88 0.17
N LYS A 231 76.50 -27.06 0.80
CA LYS A 231 76.36 -27.76 2.08
C LYS A 231 76.87 -29.21 2.04
N ARG A 232 76.72 -29.92 0.92
CA ARG A 232 77.25 -31.29 0.73
C ARG A 232 78.78 -31.34 0.73
N THR A 233 79.47 -30.29 0.29
CA THR A 233 80.95 -30.21 0.39
C THR A 233 81.41 -29.90 1.82
N LEU A 234 80.70 -29.01 2.53
CA LEU A 234 80.96 -28.67 3.92
C LEU A 234 80.77 -29.87 4.88
N LEU A 235 79.77 -30.71 4.62
CA LEU A 235 79.39 -31.89 5.41
C LEU A 235 80.48 -32.98 5.53
N LYS A 236 81.55 -32.92 4.75
CA LYS A 236 82.68 -33.87 4.84
C LYS A 236 83.79 -33.43 5.81
N ALA A 237 83.75 -32.19 6.32
CA ALA A 237 84.93 -31.56 6.94
C ALA A 237 84.92 -31.47 8.48
N GLN A 238 83.77 -31.62 9.15
CA GLN A 238 83.64 -31.35 10.59
C GLN A 238 82.81 -32.40 11.33
N ALA A 239 83.50 -33.33 11.99
CA ALA A 239 82.91 -34.31 12.89
C ALA A 239 83.22 -33.95 14.36
N GLU A 240 82.34 -33.17 15.00
CA GLU A 240 82.34 -32.93 16.45
C GLU A 240 80.96 -33.32 17.04
N PRO A 241 80.77 -34.54 17.57
CA PRO A 241 79.44 -35.19 17.50
C PRO A 241 78.48 -34.98 18.68
N GLU A 242 78.85 -34.24 19.74
CA GLU A 242 78.10 -34.26 21.01
C GLU A 242 76.89 -33.32 21.08
N ARG A 243 76.93 -32.17 20.38
CA ARG A 243 75.95 -31.08 20.57
C ARG A 243 74.55 -31.40 20.02
N ILE A 244 74.44 -32.35 19.08
CA ILE A 244 73.23 -32.60 18.29
C ILE A 244 72.12 -33.30 19.09
N LYS A 245 72.44 -34.25 19.98
CA LYS A 245 71.43 -35.05 20.71
C LYS A 245 70.41 -34.18 21.47
N LYS A 246 70.88 -33.16 22.20
CA LYS A 246 70.02 -32.28 23.01
C LYS A 246 69.17 -31.31 22.20
N GLN A 247 69.53 -31.01 20.95
CA GLN A 247 68.73 -30.14 20.08
C GLN A 247 67.67 -30.92 19.32
N ALA A 248 67.95 -32.16 18.89
CA ALA A 248 66.97 -33.02 18.23
C ALA A 248 65.70 -33.25 19.09
N GLU A 249 65.85 -33.53 20.38
CA GLU A 249 64.73 -33.73 21.32
C GLU A 249 63.86 -32.47 21.51
N SER A 250 64.45 -31.27 21.38
CA SER A 250 63.71 -30.00 21.47
C SER A 250 62.89 -29.72 20.21
N VAL A 251 63.41 -30.10 19.02
CA VAL A 251 62.71 -29.93 17.75
C VAL A 251 61.59 -30.95 17.59
N ALA A 252 61.79 -32.20 18.03
CA ALA A 252 60.73 -33.22 18.04
C ALA A 252 59.50 -32.74 18.82
N LYS A 253 59.69 -32.27 20.06
CA LYS A 253 58.60 -31.73 20.90
C LYS A 253 57.94 -30.47 20.32
N ALA A 254 58.68 -29.66 19.56
CA ALA A 254 58.10 -28.52 18.85
C ALA A 254 57.19 -28.97 17.70
N VAL A 255 57.60 -30.02 16.95
CA VAL A 255 56.79 -30.62 15.88
C VAL A 255 55.55 -31.31 16.44
N ASP A 256 55.66 -32.05 17.54
CA ASP A 256 54.51 -32.70 18.21
C ASP A 256 53.48 -31.66 18.70
N ASN A 257 53.95 -30.57 19.30
CA ASN A 257 53.09 -29.47 19.73
C ASN A 257 52.40 -28.77 18.54
N LEU A 258 53.13 -28.50 17.46
CA LEU A 258 52.57 -27.91 16.23
C LEU A 258 51.55 -28.85 15.57
N ALA A 259 51.79 -30.16 15.52
CA ALA A 259 50.82 -31.14 15.05
C ALA A 259 49.54 -31.16 15.91
N ALA A 260 49.69 -31.04 17.23
CA ALA A 260 48.57 -30.92 18.16
C ALA A 260 47.83 -29.56 18.06
N GLU A 261 48.46 -28.50 17.53
CA GLU A 261 47.80 -27.23 17.22
C GLU A 261 47.11 -27.25 15.86
N VAL A 262 47.71 -27.87 14.83
CA VAL A 262 47.06 -28.13 13.53
C VAL A 262 45.78 -28.96 13.74
N MET A 263 45.83 -30.06 14.49
CA MET A 263 44.62 -30.83 14.82
C MET A 263 43.55 -30.00 15.56
N LYS A 264 43.94 -29.03 16.40
CA LYS A 264 42.97 -28.11 17.07
C LYS A 264 42.41 -27.07 16.11
N LEU A 265 43.14 -26.70 15.06
CA LEU A 265 42.67 -25.79 14.01
C LEU A 265 41.75 -26.54 13.04
N ASP A 266 42.09 -27.75 12.63
CA ASP A 266 41.22 -28.59 11.78
C ASP A 266 39.88 -28.87 12.46
N ASN A 267 39.87 -29.22 13.76
CA ASN A 267 38.64 -29.39 14.52
C ASN A 267 37.83 -28.08 14.67
N LYS A 268 38.49 -26.90 14.66
CA LYS A 268 37.79 -25.61 14.61
C LYS A 268 37.21 -25.31 13.23
N ILE A 269 37.94 -25.63 12.16
CA ILE A 269 37.49 -25.48 10.77
C ILE A 269 36.26 -26.37 10.56
N LEU A 270 36.32 -27.65 10.92
CA LEU A 270 35.20 -28.59 10.83
C LEU A 270 33.94 -28.09 11.58
N ASN A 271 34.12 -27.54 12.78
CA ASN A 271 33.02 -26.95 13.54
C ASN A 271 32.46 -25.67 12.88
N CYS A 272 33.31 -24.86 12.26
CA CYS A 272 32.87 -23.69 11.49
C CYS A 272 32.12 -24.09 10.21
N GLU A 273 32.57 -25.12 9.50
CA GLU A 273 31.88 -25.67 8.32
C GLU A 273 30.52 -26.27 8.69
N GLN A 274 30.41 -26.97 9.82
CA GLN A 274 29.13 -27.46 10.36
C GLN A 274 28.18 -26.30 10.72
N GLU A 275 28.68 -25.24 11.36
CA GLU A 275 27.85 -24.06 11.64
C GLU A 275 27.43 -23.32 10.36
N ILE A 276 28.33 -23.16 9.38
CA ILE A 276 28.02 -22.59 8.06
C ILE A 276 26.94 -23.43 7.35
N SER A 277 27.02 -24.75 7.43
CA SER A 277 25.98 -25.67 6.92
C SER A 277 24.64 -25.44 7.62
N ARG A 278 24.63 -25.37 8.96
CA ARG A 278 23.44 -25.08 9.78
C ARG A 278 22.82 -23.71 9.47
N GLN A 279 23.63 -22.70 9.21
CA GLN A 279 23.17 -21.36 8.83
C GLN A 279 22.64 -21.32 7.39
N LYS A 280 23.23 -22.07 6.45
CA LYS A 280 22.67 -22.25 5.10
C LYS A 280 21.31 -22.95 5.15
N GLN A 281 21.15 -23.99 5.96
CA GLN A 281 19.87 -24.68 6.12
C GLN A 281 18.79 -23.73 6.68
N LYS A 282 19.08 -23.02 7.77
CA LYS A 282 18.19 -22.00 8.35
C LYS A 282 17.85 -20.87 7.37
N LYS A 283 18.77 -20.47 6.49
CA LYS A 283 18.51 -19.50 5.43
C LYS A 283 17.51 -20.05 4.40
N GLY A 284 17.65 -21.32 4.00
CA GLY A 284 16.68 -22.00 3.12
C GLY A 284 15.29 -22.06 3.75
N GLU A 285 15.19 -22.51 5.00
CA GLU A 285 13.95 -22.52 5.78
C GLU A 285 13.31 -21.12 5.89
N ALA A 286 14.12 -20.07 6.08
CA ALA A 286 13.65 -18.68 6.11
C ALA A 286 13.20 -18.16 4.73
N GLU A 287 13.86 -18.58 3.64
CA GLU A 287 13.46 -18.23 2.27
C GLU A 287 12.17 -18.96 1.85
N GLU A 288 11.96 -20.21 2.27
CA GLU A 288 10.68 -20.92 2.12
C GLU A 288 9.55 -20.30 2.97
N VAL A 289 9.82 -19.91 4.21
CA VAL A 289 8.83 -19.18 5.03
C VAL A 289 8.48 -17.84 4.37
N LYS A 290 9.45 -17.14 3.77
CA LYS A 290 9.24 -15.88 3.04
C LYS A 290 8.38 -16.07 1.78
N THR A 291 8.63 -17.07 0.94
CA THR A 291 7.79 -17.33 -0.24
C THR A 291 6.37 -17.72 0.15
N ASN A 292 6.22 -18.56 1.19
CA ASN A 292 4.92 -18.91 1.75
C ASN A 292 4.18 -17.72 2.39
N LEU A 293 4.88 -16.75 2.98
CA LEU A 293 4.28 -15.50 3.47
C LEU A 293 3.83 -14.60 2.31
N ASN A 294 4.68 -14.43 1.30
CA ASN A 294 4.35 -13.61 0.12
C ASN A 294 3.11 -14.16 -0.61
N HIS A 295 3.03 -15.47 -0.84
CA HIS A 295 1.86 -16.08 -1.49
C HIS A 295 0.57 -15.91 -0.66
N LYS A 296 0.67 -15.96 0.68
CA LYS A 296 -0.45 -15.63 1.58
C LYS A 296 -0.82 -14.14 1.55
N LEU A 297 0.16 -13.25 1.39
CA LEU A 297 -0.08 -11.80 1.25
C LEU A 297 -0.71 -11.45 -0.10
N GLU A 298 -0.41 -12.18 -1.17
CA GLU A 298 -1.10 -12.09 -2.47
C GLU A 298 -2.55 -12.57 -2.34
N LEU A 299 -2.77 -13.79 -1.84
CA LEU A 299 -4.12 -14.29 -1.58
C LEU A 299 -4.95 -13.36 -0.66
N HIS A 300 -4.32 -12.73 0.34
CA HIS A 300 -4.97 -11.73 1.18
C HIS A 300 -5.22 -10.40 0.47
N ARG A 301 -4.35 -9.96 -0.46
CA ARG A 301 -4.62 -8.79 -1.33
C ARG A 301 -5.80 -9.07 -2.25
N ASP A 302 -5.83 -10.21 -2.93
CA ASP A 302 -6.93 -10.59 -3.83
C ASP A 302 -8.26 -10.67 -3.07
N THR A 303 -8.23 -11.23 -1.84
CA THR A 303 -9.39 -11.28 -0.94
C THR A 303 -9.82 -9.88 -0.46
N ILE A 304 -8.87 -8.95 -0.27
CA ILE A 304 -9.16 -7.57 0.12
C ILE A 304 -9.73 -6.79 -1.07
N GLU A 305 -9.17 -6.92 -2.28
CA GLU A 305 -9.74 -6.30 -3.47
C GLU A 305 -11.15 -6.81 -3.76
N HIS A 306 -11.40 -8.12 -3.68
CA HIS A 306 -12.76 -8.64 -3.84
C HIS A 306 -13.71 -8.02 -2.81
N ARG A 307 -13.33 -7.98 -1.54
CA ARG A 307 -14.13 -7.35 -0.48
C ARG A 307 -14.29 -5.83 -0.66
N GLN A 308 -13.33 -5.14 -1.28
CA GLN A 308 -13.45 -3.73 -1.63
C GLN A 308 -14.47 -3.54 -2.75
N ARG A 309 -14.41 -4.34 -3.82
CA ARG A 309 -15.41 -4.35 -4.90
C ARG A 309 -16.82 -4.71 -4.37
N ASP A 310 -16.93 -5.66 -3.44
CA ASP A 310 -18.19 -6.01 -2.76
C ASP A 310 -18.72 -4.85 -1.91
N VAL A 311 -17.85 -4.17 -1.14
CA VAL A 311 -18.20 -2.99 -0.34
C VAL A 311 -18.59 -1.81 -1.22
N GLU A 312 -17.91 -1.60 -2.34
CA GLU A 312 -18.25 -0.57 -3.34
C GLU A 312 -19.62 -0.86 -3.97
N ALA A 313 -19.90 -2.10 -4.36
CA ALA A 313 -21.21 -2.51 -4.86
C ALA A 313 -22.32 -2.32 -3.80
N VAL A 314 -22.07 -2.69 -2.54
CA VAL A 314 -23.00 -2.43 -1.43
C VAL A 314 -23.16 -0.92 -1.16
N SER A 315 -22.12 -0.12 -1.33
CA SER A 315 -22.19 1.34 -1.16
C SER A 315 -23.04 2.00 -2.26
N LYS A 316 -22.85 1.63 -3.53
CA LYS A 316 -23.67 2.09 -4.66
C LYS A 316 -25.12 1.63 -4.51
N ASN A 317 -25.36 0.40 -4.07
CA ASN A 317 -26.71 -0.08 -3.78
C ASN A 317 -27.35 0.70 -2.61
N LEU A 318 -26.59 1.04 -1.56
CA LEU A 318 -27.07 1.88 -0.46
C LEU A 318 -27.36 3.32 -0.91
N GLU A 319 -26.60 3.87 -1.86
CA GLU A 319 -26.86 5.18 -2.46
C GLU A 319 -28.09 5.17 -3.37
N LEU A 320 -28.27 4.13 -4.18
CA LEU A 320 -29.49 3.91 -4.96
C LEU A 320 -30.72 3.75 -4.07
N GLU A 321 -30.65 2.98 -2.98
CA GLU A 321 -31.76 2.86 -2.02
C GLU A 321 -32.00 4.15 -1.23
N LYS A 322 -30.96 4.94 -0.91
CA LYS A 322 -31.14 6.30 -0.36
C LYS A 322 -31.83 7.23 -1.36
N ALA A 323 -31.45 7.18 -2.64
CA ALA A 323 -32.07 7.98 -3.70
C ALA A 323 -33.54 7.59 -3.90
N LYS A 324 -33.85 6.30 -4.00
CA LYS A 324 -35.22 5.77 -4.01
C LYS A 324 -36.01 6.17 -2.77
N HIS A 325 -35.42 6.07 -1.57
CA HIS A 325 -36.08 6.53 -0.34
C HIS A 325 -36.34 8.04 -0.36
N HIS A 326 -35.44 8.84 -0.93
CA HIS A 326 -35.64 10.28 -1.09
C HIS A 326 -36.78 10.59 -2.08
N GLN A 327 -36.81 9.91 -3.24
CA GLN A 327 -37.89 9.99 -4.23
C GLN A 327 -39.24 9.53 -3.64
N LEU A 328 -39.26 8.42 -2.88
CA LEU A 328 -40.46 7.96 -2.19
C LEU A 328 -40.90 8.94 -1.09
N ALA A 329 -39.97 9.62 -0.42
CA ALA A 329 -40.30 10.66 0.55
C ALA A 329 -40.84 11.94 -0.10
N THR A 330 -40.29 12.39 -1.23
CA THR A 330 -40.85 13.51 -2.00
C THR A 330 -42.22 13.16 -2.57
N ASN A 331 -42.38 11.97 -3.14
CA ASN A 331 -43.66 11.50 -3.68
C ASN A 331 -44.70 11.34 -2.55
N ARG A 332 -44.30 10.89 -1.35
CA ARG A 332 -45.20 10.86 -0.18
C ARG A 332 -45.59 12.26 0.26
N LEU A 333 -44.67 13.23 0.28
CA LEU A 333 -44.96 14.62 0.60
C LEU A 333 -45.90 15.25 -0.44
N GLU A 334 -45.68 15.00 -1.72
CA GLU A 334 -46.55 15.47 -2.80
C GLU A 334 -47.96 14.85 -2.71
N LEU A 335 -48.06 13.55 -2.43
CA LEU A 335 -49.34 12.87 -2.18
C LEU A 335 -50.01 13.40 -0.89
N GLU A 336 -49.27 13.73 0.16
CA GLU A 336 -49.80 14.40 1.36
C GLU A 336 -50.30 15.82 1.06
N LEU A 337 -49.67 16.56 0.14
CA LEU A 337 -50.13 17.88 -0.31
C LEU A 337 -51.37 17.76 -1.20
N ARG A 338 -51.34 16.94 -2.26
CA ARG A 338 -52.51 16.63 -3.11
C ARG A 338 -53.70 16.11 -2.30
N ARG A 339 -53.46 15.36 -1.21
CA ARG A 339 -54.53 14.93 -0.29
C ARG A 339 -55.07 16.08 0.56
N LYS A 340 -54.24 17.01 1.02
CA LYS A 340 -54.72 18.24 1.70
C LYS A 340 -55.53 19.13 0.76
N GLU A 341 -55.08 19.30 -0.48
CA GLU A 341 -55.82 20.01 -1.53
C GLU A 341 -57.16 19.34 -1.82
N MET A 342 -57.22 18.00 -1.88
CA MET A 342 -58.48 17.26 -1.97
C MET A 342 -59.35 17.42 -0.73
N ASP A 343 -58.80 17.33 0.49
CA ASP A 343 -59.50 17.53 1.75
C ASP A 343 -60.11 18.96 1.83
N GLU A 344 -59.39 19.98 1.35
CA GLU A 344 -59.86 21.38 1.27
C GLU A 344 -60.89 21.59 0.15
N ASN A 345 -60.71 21.00 -1.02
CA ASN A 345 -61.73 20.98 -2.08
C ASN A 345 -63.02 20.28 -1.62
N ILE A 346 -62.91 19.21 -0.82
CA ILE A 346 -64.05 18.51 -0.21
C ILE A 346 -64.72 19.40 0.86
N ARG A 347 -63.97 20.18 1.64
CA ARG A 347 -64.53 21.19 2.55
C ARG A 347 -65.29 22.27 1.79
N HIS A 348 -64.68 22.92 0.80
CA HIS A 348 -65.32 23.94 -0.02
C HIS A 348 -66.58 23.42 -0.75
N LYS A 349 -66.57 22.18 -1.25
CA LYS A 349 -67.75 21.52 -1.82
C LYS A 349 -68.83 21.22 -0.77
N ASN A 350 -68.47 20.83 0.46
CA ASN A 350 -69.42 20.64 1.56
C ASN A 350 -70.00 21.97 2.08
N ASP A 351 -69.21 23.04 2.15
CA ASP A 351 -69.68 24.38 2.51
C ASP A 351 -70.64 24.94 1.45
N SER A 352 -70.31 24.74 0.17
CA SER A 352 -71.22 25.03 -0.96
C SER A 352 -72.51 24.20 -0.87
N LEU A 353 -72.41 22.90 -0.64
CA LEU A 353 -73.56 22.00 -0.49
C LEU A 353 -74.41 22.33 0.75
N THR A 354 -73.83 22.82 1.84
CA THR A 354 -74.61 23.27 3.02
C THR A 354 -75.22 24.66 2.80
N LEU A 355 -74.62 25.53 1.99
CA LEU A 355 -75.25 26.76 1.51
C LEU A 355 -76.46 26.44 0.61
N GLU A 356 -76.31 25.53 -0.36
CA GLU A 356 -77.43 25.07 -1.19
C GLU A 356 -78.51 24.38 -0.38
N LYS A 357 -78.18 23.53 0.61
CA LYS A 357 -79.17 22.94 1.53
C LYS A 357 -79.94 24.01 2.32
N LYS A 358 -79.28 25.10 2.76
CA LYS A 358 -79.95 26.25 3.40
C LYS A 358 -80.89 26.97 2.43
N GLN A 359 -80.47 27.20 1.18
CA GLN A 359 -81.31 27.80 0.13
C GLN A 359 -82.52 26.90 -0.20
N LEU A 360 -82.30 25.59 -0.35
CA LEU A 360 -83.32 24.57 -0.58
C LEU A 360 -84.36 24.54 0.56
N ASP A 361 -83.93 24.66 1.83
CA ASP A 361 -84.85 24.69 2.96
C ASP A 361 -85.61 26.02 3.10
N ILE A 362 -85.01 27.14 2.66
CA ILE A 362 -85.74 28.41 2.47
C ILE A 362 -86.79 28.25 1.37
N ALA A 363 -86.44 27.65 0.23
CA ALA A 363 -87.36 27.36 -0.86
C ALA A 363 -88.50 26.41 -0.43
N LYS A 364 -88.21 25.36 0.36
CA LYS A 364 -89.22 24.49 0.98
C LYS A 364 -90.14 25.25 1.95
N LYS A 365 -89.61 26.18 2.75
CA LYS A 365 -90.43 27.04 3.64
C LYS A 365 -91.36 27.95 2.83
N LEU A 366 -90.86 28.59 1.76
CA LEU A 366 -91.66 29.40 0.83
C LEU A 366 -92.73 28.55 0.11
N PHE A 367 -92.38 27.34 -0.35
CA PHE A 367 -93.31 26.41 -0.97
C PHE A 367 -94.39 25.92 0.02
N ARG A 368 -94.04 25.61 1.27
CA ARG A 368 -95.00 25.30 2.34
C ARG A 368 -95.96 26.47 2.59
N LYS A 369 -95.45 27.70 2.65
CA LYS A 369 -96.29 28.91 2.83
C LYS A 369 -97.23 29.14 1.64
N LYS A 370 -96.75 28.98 0.40
CA LYS A 370 -97.61 28.99 -0.81
C LYS A 370 -98.67 27.89 -0.76
N ARG A 371 -98.30 26.65 -0.41
CA ARG A 371 -99.22 25.51 -0.29
C ARG A 371 -100.27 25.69 0.81
N GLN A 372 -99.93 26.34 1.93
CA GLN A 372 -100.91 26.71 2.96
C GLN A 372 -101.95 27.71 2.41
N ILE A 373 -101.52 28.73 1.65
CA ILE A 373 -102.43 29.67 0.98
C ILE A 373 -103.32 28.93 -0.03
N THR A 374 -102.76 28.01 -0.83
CA THR A 374 -103.53 27.19 -1.78
C THR A 374 -104.53 26.25 -1.08
N ASN A 375 -104.17 25.70 0.07
CA ASN A 375 -105.09 24.87 0.86
C ASN A 375 -106.22 25.71 1.46
N ALA A 376 -105.94 26.85 2.10
CA ALA A 376 -106.97 27.74 2.62
C ALA A 376 -107.97 28.21 1.54
N ALA A 377 -107.48 28.46 0.31
CA ALA A 377 -108.33 28.75 -0.85
C ALA A 377 -109.18 27.55 -1.31
N LYS A 378 -108.72 26.31 -1.09
CA LYS A 378 -109.52 25.08 -1.32
C LYS A 378 -110.53 24.84 -0.19
N ASP A 379 -110.21 25.18 1.05
CA ASP A 379 -111.08 24.97 2.21
C ASP A 379 -112.28 25.95 2.22
N LEU A 380 -112.13 27.13 1.60
CA LEU A 380 -113.23 28.06 1.29
C LEU A 380 -114.17 27.56 0.16
N LEU A 381 -113.70 26.65 -0.69
CA LEU A 381 -114.37 26.26 -1.93
C LEU A 381 -115.64 25.41 -1.71
N PRO A 382 -115.72 24.50 -0.71
CA PRO A 382 -116.99 23.89 -0.28
C PRO A 382 -118.03 24.89 0.21
N GLY A 383 -117.64 25.93 0.95
CA GLY A 383 -118.56 26.95 1.45
C GLY A 383 -119.22 27.75 0.33
N LEU A 384 -118.42 28.17 -0.66
CA LEU A 384 -118.93 28.82 -1.88
C LEU A 384 -119.82 27.88 -2.71
N LYS A 385 -119.51 26.58 -2.76
CA LYS A 385 -120.37 25.58 -3.42
C LYS A 385 -121.69 25.34 -2.69
N ALA A 386 -121.70 25.34 -1.36
CA ALA A 386 -122.93 25.28 -0.58
C ALA A 386 -123.82 26.51 -0.88
N GLN A 387 -123.24 27.72 -0.86
CA GLN A 387 -123.96 28.95 -1.24
C GLN A 387 -124.52 28.91 -2.68
N VAL A 388 -123.82 28.30 -3.65
CA VAL A 388 -124.38 28.07 -4.99
C VAL A 388 -125.58 27.12 -4.93
N HIS A 389 -125.47 26.01 -4.19
CA HIS A 389 -126.56 25.03 -4.07
C HIS A 389 -127.80 25.57 -3.32
N ASP A 390 -127.59 26.41 -2.31
CA ASP A 390 -128.65 27.12 -1.60
C ASP A 390 -129.39 28.09 -2.55
N ASN A 391 -128.67 28.75 -3.46
CA ASN A 391 -129.27 29.58 -4.51
C ASN A 391 -129.97 28.74 -5.61
N GLU A 392 -129.44 27.58 -6.00
CA GLU A 392 -130.07 26.65 -6.94
C GLU A 392 -131.40 26.09 -6.38
N THR A 393 -131.44 25.75 -5.09
CA THR A 393 -132.66 25.26 -4.42
C THR A 393 -133.71 26.35 -4.24
N LEU A 394 -133.29 27.60 -3.93
CA LEU A 394 -134.15 28.79 -4.01
C LEU A 394 -134.73 28.98 -5.43
N LEU A 395 -133.90 28.89 -6.48
CA LEU A 395 -134.36 28.99 -7.87
C LEU A 395 -135.39 27.89 -8.22
N SER A 396 -135.18 26.67 -7.72
CA SER A 396 -136.10 25.54 -7.86
C SER A 396 -137.45 25.79 -7.18
N SER A 397 -137.47 26.41 -5.99
CA SER A 397 -138.72 26.75 -5.29
C SER A 397 -139.58 27.74 -6.09
N TYR A 398 -138.99 28.80 -6.65
CA TYR A 398 -139.71 29.74 -7.53
C TYR A 398 -140.21 29.08 -8.83
N GLN A 399 -139.50 28.07 -9.36
CA GLN A 399 -139.98 27.30 -10.52
C GLN A 399 -141.19 26.42 -10.19
N VAL A 400 -141.28 25.89 -8.96
CA VAL A 400 -142.47 25.15 -8.50
C VAL A 400 -143.64 26.11 -8.26
N GLU A 401 -143.39 27.31 -7.74
CA GLU A 401 -144.41 28.32 -7.48
C GLU A 401 -145.03 28.87 -8.77
N ASN A 402 -144.23 29.17 -9.81
CA ASN A 402 -144.76 29.52 -11.13
C ASN A 402 -145.68 28.43 -11.71
N ARG A 403 -145.28 27.14 -11.61
CA ARG A 403 -146.09 26.00 -12.07
C ARG A 403 -147.39 25.77 -11.29
N ARG A 404 -147.54 26.42 -10.13
CA ARG A 404 -148.81 26.47 -9.37
C ARG A 404 -149.72 27.58 -9.93
N MET A 405 -149.18 28.77 -10.15
CA MET A 405 -149.92 29.89 -10.75
C MET A 405 -150.45 29.54 -12.17
N GLU A 406 -149.67 28.79 -12.96
CA GLU A 406 -150.11 28.24 -14.27
C GLU A 406 -151.29 27.26 -14.20
N LYS A 407 -151.59 26.69 -13.02
CA LYS A 407 -152.73 25.78 -12.82
C LYS A 407 -153.93 26.51 -12.22
N GLU A 408 -153.72 27.44 -11.29
CA GLU A 408 -154.79 28.27 -10.73
C GLU A 408 -155.46 29.12 -11.83
N ASN A 409 -154.71 29.59 -12.84
CA ASN A 409 -155.28 30.26 -14.02
C ASN A 409 -156.16 29.36 -14.91
N LYS A 410 -155.90 28.05 -15.01
CA LYS A 410 -156.69 27.15 -15.89
C LYS A 410 -158.02 26.73 -15.28
N ASN A 411 -158.05 26.53 -13.96
CA ASN A 411 -159.28 26.17 -13.27
C ASN A 411 -160.35 27.29 -13.33
N LEU A 412 -159.93 28.55 -13.55
CA LEU A 412 -160.83 29.71 -13.70
C LEU A 412 -161.45 29.84 -15.11
N GLU A 413 -160.96 29.10 -16.10
CA GLU A 413 -161.53 29.10 -17.46
C GLU A 413 -162.69 28.08 -17.60
N GLU A 414 -162.71 27.01 -16.80
CA GLU A 414 -163.70 25.92 -16.91
C GLU A 414 -164.96 26.12 -16.01
N GLU A 415 -164.98 27.07 -15.08
CA GLU A 415 -166.11 27.29 -14.16
C GLU A 415 -167.24 28.23 -14.68
N ASN A 416 -167.11 28.82 -15.88
CA ASN A 416 -168.09 29.79 -16.40
C ASN A 416 -169.30 29.16 -17.15
N ASP A 417 -169.19 27.94 -17.68
CA ASP A 417 -170.10 27.42 -18.72
C ASP A 417 -171.33 26.63 -18.21
N LEU A 418 -171.75 26.81 -16.94
CA LEU A 418 -172.96 26.15 -16.41
C LEU A 418 -173.91 27.02 -15.57
N ILE A 419 -173.85 28.35 -15.70
CA ILE A 419 -174.82 29.29 -15.08
C ILE A 419 -175.53 30.18 -16.12
N MET A 420 -176.18 29.56 -17.11
CA MET A 420 -177.20 30.20 -17.95
C MET A 420 -178.23 29.14 -18.40
N GLY A 421 -179.34 28.98 -17.67
CA GLY A 421 -180.43 28.11 -18.14
C GLY A 421 -181.50 27.63 -17.15
N ARG A 422 -181.28 27.61 -15.82
CA ARG A 422 -182.30 27.11 -14.87
C ARG A 422 -183.16 28.20 -14.20
N LEU A 423 -184.15 28.62 -14.99
CA LEU A 423 -185.57 28.80 -14.61
C LEU A 423 -186.07 30.05 -13.84
N MET A 424 -187.11 30.62 -14.46
CA MET A 424 -188.37 31.16 -13.91
C MET A 424 -189.49 30.59 -14.81
N LYS A 425 -190.69 30.10 -14.42
CA LYS A 425 -191.56 30.00 -13.22
C LYS A 425 -192.51 28.77 -13.47
N GLN A 426 -193.42 28.23 -12.64
CA GLN A 426 -193.87 28.35 -11.23
C GLN A 426 -194.61 27.02 -10.81
N THR A 427 -195.37 26.99 -9.71
CA THR A 427 -196.24 25.88 -9.21
C THR A 427 -197.66 25.89 -9.87
N GLU A 428 -198.74 25.12 -9.56
CA GLU A 428 -199.44 24.60 -8.34
C GLU A 428 -200.51 23.52 -8.74
N VAL A 429 -201.24 22.70 -7.93
CA VAL A 429 -201.13 22.28 -6.49
C VAL A 429 -201.60 20.81 -6.18
N LYS A 430 -202.89 20.42 -6.06
CA LYS A 430 -203.31 19.14 -5.39
C LYS A 430 -204.77 18.58 -5.56
N GLU A 431 -204.90 17.28 -5.19
CA GLU A 431 -205.99 16.54 -4.46
C GLU A 431 -207.23 15.92 -5.16
N ASP A 432 -207.39 14.58 -5.07
CA ASP A 432 -208.54 13.82 -4.46
C ASP A 432 -208.37 12.26 -4.58
N LYS A 433 -208.82 11.46 -3.57
CA LYS A 433 -208.99 9.98 -3.60
C LYS A 433 -209.52 9.41 -2.26
N GLN A 434 -210.77 8.95 -2.16
CA GLN A 434 -211.26 8.32 -0.90
C GLN A 434 -212.48 7.36 -0.93
N LYS A 435 -212.92 6.75 -2.06
CA LYS A 435 -214.32 6.25 -2.14
C LYS A 435 -214.70 4.82 -2.57
N LYS A 436 -213.78 3.92 -2.97
CA LYS A 436 -214.15 2.51 -3.27
C LYS A 436 -213.09 1.53 -2.77
N LEU A 437 -213.19 1.24 -1.47
CA LEU A 437 -212.33 0.34 -0.71
C LEU A 437 -212.93 -1.09 -0.61
N ASP A 438 -214.23 -1.20 -0.82
CA ASP A 438 -215.05 -2.32 -0.30
C ASP A 438 -215.00 -3.60 -1.15
N GLU A 439 -214.45 -3.53 -2.38
CA GLU A 439 -214.33 -4.67 -3.30
C GLU A 439 -213.14 -5.60 -2.97
N LEU A 440 -212.23 -5.21 -2.08
CA LEU A 440 -210.95 -5.90 -1.86
C LEU A 440 -210.96 -7.04 -0.83
N LEU A 441 -212.01 -7.17 0.00
CA LEU A 441 -212.00 -8.07 1.15
C LEU A 441 -212.07 -9.57 0.79
N GLU A 442 -212.63 -9.94 -0.37
CA GLU A 442 -212.80 -11.35 -0.76
C GLU A 442 -211.50 -12.01 -1.25
N VAL A 443 -210.50 -11.22 -1.65
CA VAL A 443 -209.22 -11.72 -2.19
C VAL A 443 -208.28 -12.22 -1.09
N VAL A 444 -208.35 -11.62 0.10
CA VAL A 444 -207.37 -11.82 1.20
C VAL A 444 -207.30 -13.28 1.65
N GLY A 445 -208.44 -13.94 1.82
CA GLY A 445 -208.53 -15.28 2.41
C GLY A 445 -207.88 -16.43 1.62
N LYS A 446 -207.45 -16.19 0.36
CA LYS A 446 -206.68 -17.18 -0.41
C LYS A 446 -205.18 -17.09 -0.16
N ASN A 447 -204.65 -15.89 0.08
CA ASN A 447 -203.22 -15.64 0.20
C ASN A 447 -202.64 -16.15 1.52
N GLU A 448 -203.44 -16.21 2.58
CA GLU A 448 -203.00 -16.67 3.91
C GLU A 448 -202.58 -18.15 3.93
N ALA A 449 -203.13 -18.98 3.03
CA ALA A 449 -202.81 -20.40 2.94
C ALA A 449 -201.41 -20.67 2.35
N GLU A 450 -200.98 -19.88 1.37
CA GLU A 450 -199.68 -20.05 0.71
C GLU A 450 -198.51 -19.63 1.62
N ILE A 451 -198.70 -18.57 2.41
CA ILE A 451 -197.70 -18.06 3.37
C ILE A 451 -197.27 -19.15 4.37
N ALA A 452 -198.20 -20.01 4.79
CA ALA A 452 -197.93 -21.08 5.74
C ALA A 452 -196.94 -22.14 5.23
N GLN A 453 -196.86 -22.38 3.91
CA GLN A 453 -195.92 -23.36 3.34
C GLN A 453 -194.49 -22.81 3.31
N TRP A 454 -194.28 -21.58 2.84
CA TRP A 454 -192.95 -20.99 2.68
C TRP A 454 -192.16 -20.88 4.00
N VAL A 455 -192.85 -20.56 5.12
CA VAL A 455 -192.23 -20.52 6.46
C VAL A 455 -191.68 -21.87 6.92
N ALA A 456 -192.22 -22.99 6.41
CA ALA A 456 -191.71 -24.33 6.73
C ALA A 456 -190.40 -24.65 5.97
N GLU A 457 -190.20 -24.09 4.78
CA GLU A 457 -188.99 -24.31 3.97
C GLU A 457 -187.83 -23.40 4.38
N GLU A 458 -188.12 -22.15 4.72
CA GLU A 458 -187.15 -21.20 5.30
C GLU A 458 -186.43 -21.82 6.52
N ARG A 459 -187.20 -22.46 7.41
CA ARG A 459 -186.69 -23.17 8.60
C ARG A 459 -185.80 -24.38 8.29
N LYS A 460 -185.87 -24.96 7.09
CA LYS A 460 -184.92 -26.00 6.63
C LYS A 460 -183.64 -25.36 6.12
N GLN A 461 -183.73 -24.33 5.27
CA GLN A 461 -182.57 -23.67 4.68
C GLN A 461 -181.68 -23.02 5.74
N ASN A 462 -182.25 -22.30 6.71
CA ASN A 462 -181.49 -21.64 7.78
C ASN A 462 -180.65 -22.63 8.62
N LYS A 463 -181.08 -23.90 8.77
CA LYS A 463 -180.29 -24.94 9.44
C LYS A 463 -179.09 -25.40 8.60
N LEU A 464 -179.25 -25.51 7.27
CA LEU A 464 -178.16 -25.86 6.36
C LEU A 464 -177.08 -24.77 6.33
N THR A 465 -177.49 -23.49 6.25
CA THR A 465 -176.58 -22.34 6.26
C THR A 465 -175.76 -22.27 7.56
N ALA A 466 -176.35 -22.58 8.71
CA ALA A 466 -175.63 -22.63 9.99
C ALA A 466 -174.51 -23.68 10.01
N VAL A 467 -174.76 -24.89 9.48
CA VAL A 467 -173.75 -25.97 9.40
C VAL A 467 -172.61 -25.59 8.44
N LEU A 468 -172.93 -25.01 7.28
CA LEU A 468 -171.93 -24.58 6.30
C LEU A 468 -171.03 -23.45 6.85
N ASN A 469 -171.61 -22.50 7.59
CA ASN A 469 -170.84 -21.44 8.25
C ASN A 469 -169.88 -22.00 9.32
N ALA A 470 -170.31 -22.98 10.12
CA ALA A 470 -169.44 -23.64 11.10
C ALA A 470 -168.27 -24.38 10.45
N GLN A 471 -168.51 -25.10 9.34
CA GLN A 471 -167.43 -25.74 8.56
C GLN A 471 -166.46 -24.71 7.96
N ARG A 472 -166.97 -23.58 7.46
CA ARG A 472 -166.15 -22.48 6.92
C ARG A 472 -165.25 -21.86 7.98
N GLU A 473 -165.74 -21.64 9.20
CA GLU A 473 -164.89 -21.17 10.31
C GLU A 473 -163.78 -22.15 10.67
N ILE A 474 -164.08 -23.45 10.77
CA ILE A 474 -163.09 -24.48 11.09
C ILE A 474 -161.97 -24.47 10.03
N LYS A 475 -162.33 -24.47 8.74
CA LYS A 475 -161.35 -24.43 7.65
C LYS A 475 -160.55 -23.12 7.59
N ALA A 476 -161.16 -21.98 7.94
CA ALA A 476 -160.43 -20.71 8.06
C ALA A 476 -159.40 -20.73 9.21
N ARG A 477 -159.75 -21.31 10.36
CA ARG A 477 -158.83 -21.48 11.51
C ARG A 477 -157.69 -22.46 11.21
N GLU A 478 -157.96 -23.54 10.46
CA GLU A 478 -156.92 -24.45 9.98
C GLU A 478 -155.95 -23.77 9.00
N ALA A 479 -156.48 -23.02 8.02
CA ALA A 479 -155.66 -22.27 7.06
C ALA A 479 -154.76 -21.21 7.74
N LEU A 480 -155.29 -20.48 8.73
CA LEU A 480 -154.51 -19.52 9.53
C LEU A 480 -153.39 -20.21 10.33
N ARG A 481 -153.64 -21.39 10.91
CA ARG A 481 -152.60 -22.18 11.59
C ARG A 481 -151.52 -22.66 10.63
N ALA A 482 -151.90 -23.15 9.44
CA ALA A 482 -150.94 -23.55 8.41
C ALA A 482 -150.06 -22.37 7.97
N GLN A 483 -150.65 -21.18 7.75
CA GLN A 483 -149.91 -19.98 7.36
C GLN A 483 -149.00 -19.43 8.48
N ALA A 484 -149.39 -19.58 9.76
CA ALA A 484 -148.52 -19.24 10.88
C ALA A 484 -147.28 -20.14 10.91
N ASN A 485 -147.47 -21.46 10.78
CA ASN A 485 -146.38 -22.43 10.74
C ASN A 485 -145.46 -22.24 9.50
N GLU A 486 -146.01 -21.84 8.35
CA GLU A 486 -145.23 -21.50 7.15
C GLU A 486 -144.32 -20.26 7.38
N LYS A 487 -144.80 -19.25 8.12
CA LYS A 487 -144.00 -18.08 8.48
C LYS A 487 -142.89 -18.45 9.47
N GLU A 488 -143.23 -19.16 10.55
CA GLU A 488 -142.25 -19.58 11.55
C GLU A 488 -141.14 -20.45 10.93
N THR A 489 -141.50 -21.42 10.09
CA THR A 489 -140.51 -22.26 9.39
C THR A 489 -139.65 -21.46 8.41
N ARG A 490 -140.19 -20.46 7.68
CA ARG A 490 -139.35 -19.53 6.88
C ARG A 490 -138.39 -18.71 7.74
N GLU A 491 -138.82 -18.27 8.92
CA GLU A 491 -137.96 -17.49 9.83
C GLU A 491 -136.86 -18.37 10.44
N GLN A 492 -137.18 -19.61 10.82
CA GLN A 492 -136.18 -20.60 11.23
C GLN A 492 -135.17 -20.91 10.10
N VAL A 493 -135.61 -21.04 8.83
CA VAL A 493 -134.73 -21.21 7.68
C VAL A 493 -133.76 -20.03 7.53
N LYS A 494 -134.25 -18.78 7.57
CA LYS A 494 -133.38 -17.58 7.51
C LYS A 494 -132.35 -17.55 8.64
N VAL A 495 -132.73 -17.94 9.86
CA VAL A 495 -131.79 -18.05 10.99
C VAL A 495 -130.73 -19.13 10.72
N LYS A 496 -131.09 -20.27 10.11
CA LYS A 496 -130.12 -21.30 9.70
C LYS A 496 -129.22 -20.83 8.56
N GLU A 497 -129.73 -20.10 7.58
CA GLU A 497 -128.94 -19.49 6.48
C GLU A 497 -127.89 -18.51 7.03
N LEU A 498 -128.25 -17.64 7.98
CA LEU A 498 -127.31 -16.74 8.64
C LEU A 498 -126.24 -17.50 9.44
N VAL A 499 -126.61 -18.55 10.17
CA VAL A 499 -125.66 -19.41 10.90
C VAL A 499 -124.72 -20.15 9.94
N ILE A 500 -125.21 -20.64 8.79
CA ILE A 500 -124.37 -21.24 7.75
C ILE A 500 -123.38 -20.21 7.22
N LEU A 501 -123.85 -19.00 6.88
CA LEU A 501 -123.02 -17.92 6.33
C LEU A 501 -121.91 -17.48 7.30
N ASP A 502 -122.19 -17.40 8.60
CA ASP A 502 -121.18 -17.10 9.62
C ASP A 502 -120.23 -18.28 9.91
N LEU A 503 -120.68 -19.53 9.77
CA LEU A 503 -119.79 -20.70 9.79
C LEU A 503 -118.89 -20.74 8.55
N THR A 504 -119.40 -20.42 7.36
CA THR A 504 -118.59 -20.30 6.13
C THR A 504 -117.55 -19.19 6.24
N LYS A 505 -117.89 -18.02 6.80
CA LYS A 505 -116.89 -16.98 7.14
C LYS A 505 -115.79 -17.53 8.05
N LYS A 506 -116.15 -18.17 9.17
CA LYS A 506 -115.18 -18.75 10.12
C LYS A 506 -114.30 -19.82 9.47
N CYS A 507 -114.85 -20.68 8.63
CA CYS A 507 -114.07 -21.66 7.85
C CYS A 507 -113.10 -20.97 6.88
N ASN A 508 -113.52 -19.89 6.22
CA ASN A 508 -112.64 -19.11 5.33
C ASN A 508 -111.55 -18.35 6.10
N GLU A 509 -111.86 -17.78 7.26
CA GLU A 509 -110.87 -17.16 8.17
C GLU A 509 -109.83 -18.17 8.66
N VAL A 510 -110.27 -19.37 9.07
CA VAL A 510 -109.37 -20.46 9.50
C VAL A 510 -108.52 -20.97 8.33
N ASN A 511 -109.09 -21.09 7.12
CA ASN A 511 -108.36 -21.50 5.91
C ASN A 511 -107.33 -20.44 5.49
N ASN A 512 -107.67 -19.15 5.58
CA ASN A 512 -106.72 -18.06 5.32
C ASN A 512 -105.59 -18.05 6.36
N ARG A 513 -105.90 -18.19 7.65
CA ARG A 513 -104.87 -18.36 8.71
C ARG A 513 -104.00 -19.58 8.47
N LEU A 514 -104.55 -20.69 7.99
CA LEU A 514 -103.77 -21.89 7.66
C LEU A 514 -102.78 -21.62 6.50
N LYS A 515 -103.19 -20.86 5.48
CA LYS A 515 -102.31 -20.42 4.39
C LYS A 515 -101.25 -19.43 4.87
N GLU A 516 -101.61 -18.48 5.73
CA GLU A 516 -100.68 -17.55 6.39
C GLU A 516 -99.63 -18.32 7.20
N PHE A 517 -100.03 -19.30 8.02
CA PHE A 517 -99.11 -20.16 8.76
C PHE A 517 -98.27 -21.07 7.86
N SER A 518 -98.80 -21.56 6.73
CA SER A 518 -98.01 -22.32 5.75
C SER A 518 -96.94 -21.44 5.09
N ALA A 519 -97.29 -20.21 4.70
CA ALA A 519 -96.35 -19.25 4.12
C ALA A 519 -95.27 -18.83 5.14
N LEU A 520 -95.65 -18.58 6.40
CA LEU A 520 -94.72 -18.32 7.50
C LEU A 520 -93.80 -19.52 7.77
N TYR A 521 -94.31 -20.75 7.71
CA TYR A 521 -93.51 -21.96 7.86
C TYR A 521 -92.49 -22.12 6.72
N ASP A 522 -92.87 -21.90 5.46
CA ASP A 522 -91.93 -21.94 4.34
C ASP A 522 -90.90 -20.80 4.39
N VAL A 523 -91.25 -19.60 4.87
CA VAL A 523 -90.28 -18.53 5.16
C VAL A 523 -89.30 -18.98 6.24
N VAL A 524 -89.76 -19.45 7.41
CA VAL A 524 -88.89 -19.92 8.52
C VAL A 524 -88.03 -21.12 8.11
N LYS A 525 -88.52 -21.99 7.23
CA LYS A 525 -87.78 -23.11 6.64
C LYS A 525 -86.69 -22.63 5.68
N ASN A 526 -86.98 -21.62 4.86
CA ASN A 526 -85.98 -20.99 3.98
C ASN A 526 -84.93 -20.22 4.79
N GLU A 527 -85.33 -19.47 5.82
CA GLU A 527 -84.42 -18.83 6.78
C GLU A 527 -83.53 -19.86 7.48
N ARG A 528 -84.10 -20.96 8.00
CA ARG A 528 -83.33 -22.07 8.58
C ARG A 528 -82.29 -22.62 7.60
N ASN A 529 -82.66 -22.85 6.34
CA ASN A 529 -81.73 -23.32 5.32
C ASN A 529 -80.63 -22.28 5.03
N ASN A 530 -80.97 -20.99 4.98
CA ASN A 530 -79.99 -19.91 4.83
C ASN A 530 -79.04 -19.86 6.03
N TYR A 531 -79.52 -19.98 7.27
CA TYR A 531 -78.67 -20.05 8.46
C TYR A 531 -77.76 -21.30 8.44
N VAL A 532 -78.23 -22.46 7.99
CA VAL A 532 -77.39 -23.65 7.81
C VAL A 532 -76.29 -23.39 6.77
N ASN A 533 -76.62 -22.78 5.62
CA ASN A 533 -75.65 -22.40 4.60
C ASN A 533 -74.62 -21.39 5.12
N HIS A 534 -75.06 -20.38 5.89
CA HIS A 534 -74.16 -19.40 6.51
C HIS A 534 -73.26 -20.03 7.59
N ILE A 535 -73.78 -20.98 8.39
CA ILE A 535 -72.98 -21.75 9.35
C ILE A 535 -71.94 -22.62 8.62
N GLN A 536 -72.31 -23.29 7.53
CA GLN A 536 -71.39 -24.09 6.73
C GLN A 536 -70.30 -23.22 6.09
N ALA A 537 -70.67 -22.11 5.45
CA ALA A 537 -69.71 -21.17 4.87
C ALA A 537 -68.78 -20.55 5.94
N SER A 538 -69.32 -20.18 7.11
CA SER A 538 -68.51 -19.70 8.23
C SER A 538 -67.59 -20.78 8.81
N SER A 539 -68.01 -22.05 8.81
CA SER A 539 -67.20 -23.17 9.26
C SER A 539 -66.07 -23.49 8.27
N GLN A 540 -66.32 -23.38 6.97
CA GLN A 540 -65.30 -23.51 5.93
C GLN A 540 -64.29 -22.37 6.02
N ALA A 541 -64.75 -21.11 6.05
CA ALA A 541 -63.85 -19.95 6.22
C ALA A 541 -63.01 -20.06 7.51
N LEU A 542 -63.57 -20.60 8.60
CA LEU A 542 -62.85 -20.84 9.84
C LEU A 542 -61.82 -21.99 9.73
N ALA A 543 -62.06 -22.99 8.88
CA ALA A 543 -61.07 -24.02 8.55
C ALA A 543 -59.93 -23.44 7.70
N GLU A 544 -60.24 -22.72 6.62
CA GLU A 544 -59.26 -22.03 5.77
C GLU A 544 -58.39 -21.05 6.57
N MET A 545 -58.98 -20.31 7.51
CA MET A 545 -58.23 -19.42 8.41
C MET A 545 -57.33 -20.18 9.39
N LYS A 546 -57.74 -21.37 9.87
CA LYS A 546 -56.86 -22.24 10.68
C LYS A 546 -55.69 -22.78 9.87
N GLU A 547 -55.89 -23.08 8.59
CA GLU A 547 -54.80 -23.52 7.70
C GLU A 547 -53.85 -22.37 7.36
N LYS A 548 -54.37 -21.18 7.07
CA LYS A 548 -53.56 -19.94 6.94
C LYS A 548 -52.75 -19.65 8.20
N ILE A 549 -53.33 -19.82 9.40
CA ILE A 549 -52.60 -19.69 10.67
C ILE A 549 -51.46 -20.73 10.79
N LYS A 550 -51.69 -21.99 10.42
CA LYS A 550 -50.62 -23.02 10.41
C LYS A 550 -49.50 -22.69 9.43
N ILE A 551 -49.83 -22.21 8.23
CA ILE A 551 -48.84 -21.80 7.22
C ILE A 551 -47.98 -20.66 7.77
N LEU A 552 -48.61 -19.62 8.32
CA LEU A 552 -47.91 -18.48 8.94
C LEU A 552 -47.10 -18.88 10.18
N GLN A 553 -47.54 -19.88 10.95
CA GLN A 553 -46.75 -20.44 12.06
C GLN A 553 -45.48 -21.14 11.56
N ASN A 554 -45.60 -21.99 10.54
CA ASN A 554 -44.46 -22.64 9.91
C ASN A 554 -43.49 -21.61 9.30
N GLU A 555 -44.02 -20.57 8.65
CA GLU A 555 -43.22 -19.48 8.06
C GLU A 555 -42.48 -18.67 9.14
N VAL A 556 -43.12 -18.36 10.27
CA VAL A 556 -42.46 -17.75 11.43
C VAL A 556 -41.37 -18.65 12.02
N GLU A 557 -41.56 -19.98 12.04
CA GLU A 557 -40.51 -20.92 12.47
C GLU A 557 -39.33 -20.98 11.48
N ILE A 558 -39.60 -20.96 10.17
CA ILE A 558 -38.57 -20.87 9.13
C ILE A 558 -37.78 -19.56 9.26
N LEU A 559 -38.45 -18.42 9.32
CA LEU A 559 -37.82 -17.10 9.49
C LEU A 559 -37.03 -16.99 10.80
N ARG A 560 -37.50 -17.61 11.89
CA ARG A 560 -36.77 -17.68 13.16
C ARG A 560 -35.51 -18.55 13.06
N ASN A 561 -35.59 -19.68 12.37
CA ASN A 561 -34.43 -20.54 12.12
C ASN A 561 -33.41 -19.86 11.19
N GLU A 562 -33.87 -19.12 10.18
CA GLU A 562 -33.02 -18.26 9.35
C GLU A 562 -32.36 -17.15 10.15
N SER A 563 -33.08 -16.45 11.03
CA SER A 563 -32.50 -15.44 11.91
C SER A 563 -31.39 -16.04 12.76
N ILE A 564 -31.66 -17.16 13.44
CA ILE A 564 -30.66 -17.88 14.26
C ILE A 564 -29.47 -18.35 13.41
N GLY A 565 -29.67 -18.70 12.14
CA GLY A 565 -28.60 -18.99 11.19
C GLY A 565 -27.75 -17.75 10.86
N LYS A 566 -28.39 -16.64 10.50
CA LYS A 566 -27.77 -15.34 10.18
C LYS A 566 -27.02 -14.78 11.39
N ASP A 567 -27.57 -14.89 12.60
CA ASP A 567 -26.93 -14.51 13.87
C ASP A 567 -25.67 -15.33 14.15
N LYS A 568 -25.69 -16.66 13.87
CA LYS A 568 -24.51 -17.52 13.99
C LYS A 568 -23.41 -17.16 12.99
N VAL A 569 -23.77 -16.80 11.75
CA VAL A 569 -22.82 -16.31 10.74
C VAL A 569 -22.25 -14.96 11.15
N LEU A 570 -23.10 -14.00 11.55
CA LEU A 570 -22.68 -12.68 12.01
C LEU A 570 -21.77 -12.76 13.25
N SER A 571 -22.01 -13.70 14.15
CA SER A 571 -21.14 -13.96 15.31
C SER A 571 -19.76 -14.48 14.90
N LYS A 572 -19.69 -15.39 13.91
CA LYS A 572 -18.41 -15.85 13.33
C LYS A 572 -17.65 -14.72 12.63
N GLU A 573 -18.33 -13.90 11.82
CA GLU A 573 -17.71 -12.75 11.15
C GLU A 573 -17.20 -11.71 12.16
N LYS A 574 -17.95 -11.43 13.24
CA LYS A 574 -17.47 -10.55 14.32
C LYS A 574 -16.21 -11.11 14.99
N ALA A 575 -16.15 -12.42 15.28
CA ALA A 575 -14.97 -13.06 15.85
C ALA A 575 -13.77 -13.07 14.87
N ALA A 576 -14.00 -13.33 13.58
CA ALA A 576 -12.98 -13.27 12.54
C ALA A 576 -12.43 -11.84 12.37
N HIS A 577 -13.31 -10.83 12.37
CA HIS A 577 -12.92 -9.42 12.32
C HIS A 577 -12.12 -9.01 13.56
N GLN A 578 -12.53 -9.42 14.77
CA GLN A 578 -11.79 -9.13 16.01
C GLN A 578 -10.40 -9.81 16.02
N SER A 579 -10.30 -11.04 15.51
CA SER A 579 -9.01 -11.73 15.30
C SER A 579 -8.12 -10.98 14.30
N SER A 580 -8.68 -10.52 13.18
CA SER A 580 -7.97 -9.70 12.19
C SER A 580 -7.53 -8.34 12.75
N GLN A 581 -8.33 -7.71 13.63
CA GLN A 581 -7.91 -6.52 14.36
C GLN A 581 -6.69 -6.79 15.25
N ALA A 582 -6.75 -7.84 16.08
CA ALA A 582 -5.65 -8.22 16.97
C ALA A 582 -4.36 -8.55 16.19
N GLN A 583 -4.47 -9.25 15.05
CA GLN A 583 -3.33 -9.52 14.15
C GLN A 583 -2.75 -8.24 13.55
N ARG A 584 -3.59 -7.30 13.10
CA ARG A 584 -3.14 -6.01 12.54
C ARG A 584 -2.40 -5.17 13.58
N ASP A 585 -2.89 -5.14 14.81
CA ASP A 585 -2.28 -4.34 15.87
C ASP A 585 -1.03 -5.01 16.45
N ALA A 586 -0.93 -6.35 16.41
CA ALA A 586 0.33 -7.08 16.63
C ALA A 586 1.37 -6.76 15.54
N LEU A 587 1.00 -6.80 14.25
CA LEU A 587 1.90 -6.44 13.13
C LEU A 587 2.33 -4.96 13.20
N ARG A 588 1.46 -4.05 13.66
CA ARG A 588 1.83 -2.66 13.96
C ARG A 588 2.84 -2.55 15.10
N LEU A 589 2.69 -3.34 16.17
CA LEU A 589 3.64 -3.37 17.27
C LEU A 589 5.00 -3.92 16.83
N GLU A 590 5.03 -4.98 16.01
CA GLU A 590 6.25 -5.51 15.40
C GLU A 590 6.90 -4.50 14.44
N THR A 591 6.12 -3.80 13.62
CA THR A 591 6.61 -2.75 12.72
C THR A 591 7.24 -1.60 13.50
N ASN A 592 6.57 -1.10 14.56
CA ASN A 592 7.08 -0.06 15.44
C ASN A 592 8.37 -0.51 16.17
N LYS A 593 8.43 -1.77 16.59
CA LYS A 593 9.64 -2.36 17.20
C LYS A 593 10.79 -2.43 16.19
N ALA A 594 10.53 -2.92 14.98
CA ALA A 594 11.53 -2.97 13.90
C ALA A 594 12.03 -1.58 13.51
N GLN A 595 11.16 -0.56 13.48
CA GLN A 595 11.56 0.84 13.26
C GLN A 595 12.38 1.41 14.43
N SER A 596 12.09 1.02 15.69
CA SER A 596 12.92 1.39 16.84
C SER A 596 14.30 0.74 16.79
N GLU A 597 14.39 -0.53 16.39
CA GLU A 597 15.66 -1.23 16.18
C GLU A 597 16.43 -0.69 14.98
N TYR A 598 15.74 -0.29 13.90
CA TYR A 598 16.35 0.39 12.75
C TYR A 598 16.96 1.73 13.16
N LYS A 599 16.23 2.58 13.89
CA LYS A 599 16.77 3.87 14.38
C LYS A 599 18.01 3.68 15.25
N LYS A 600 18.01 2.72 16.18
CA LYS A 600 19.20 2.38 17.00
C LYS A 600 20.39 1.90 16.16
N ARG A 601 20.15 1.16 15.08
CA ARG A 601 21.21 0.77 14.13
C ARG A 601 21.71 1.96 13.32
N GLN A 602 20.82 2.87 12.94
CA GLN A 602 21.17 4.11 12.24
C GLN A 602 22.02 5.02 13.15
N GLU A 603 21.63 5.21 14.41
CA GLU A 603 22.42 5.94 15.43
C GLU A 603 23.84 5.35 15.59
N ILE A 604 23.98 4.02 15.53
CA ILE A 604 25.29 3.33 15.56
C ILE A 604 26.08 3.57 14.26
N VAL A 605 25.43 3.56 13.09
CA VAL A 605 26.08 3.86 11.81
C VAL A 605 26.53 5.33 11.75
N GLU A 606 25.73 6.27 12.24
CA GLU A 606 26.10 7.69 12.35
C GLU A 606 27.29 7.89 13.30
N GLN A 607 27.33 7.18 14.44
CA GLN A 607 28.50 7.15 15.32
C GLN A 607 29.74 6.56 14.63
N GLN A 608 29.59 5.49 13.84
CA GLN A 608 30.69 4.89 13.08
C GLN A 608 31.20 5.80 11.96
N ILE A 609 30.34 6.57 11.29
CA ILE A 609 30.74 7.57 10.31
C ILE A 609 31.60 8.65 10.98
N VAL A 610 31.16 9.19 12.13
CA VAL A 610 31.94 10.19 12.90
C VAL A 610 33.28 9.63 13.40
N GLU A 611 33.34 8.34 13.77
CA GLU A 611 34.60 7.70 14.14
C GLU A 611 35.52 7.45 12.93
N VAL A 612 34.96 7.09 11.77
CA VAL A 612 35.71 7.00 10.50
C VAL A 612 36.28 8.35 10.09
N ASP A 613 35.50 9.44 10.16
CA ASP A 613 35.99 10.79 9.85
C ASP A 613 37.11 11.24 10.81
N LYS A 614 36.98 10.90 12.10
CA LYS A 614 38.02 11.14 13.10
C LYS A 614 39.29 10.33 12.80
N LEU A 615 39.15 9.06 12.41
CA LEU A 615 40.29 8.22 12.00
C LEU A 615 40.94 8.73 10.71
N ASN A 616 40.15 9.14 9.72
CA ASN A 616 40.64 9.78 8.48
C ASN A 616 41.39 11.07 8.79
N SER A 617 40.90 11.90 9.72
CA SER A 617 41.60 13.11 10.17
C SER A 617 42.93 12.80 10.88
N ILE A 618 43.02 11.68 11.61
CA ILE A 618 44.26 11.20 12.24
C ILE A 618 45.23 10.66 11.19
N ILE A 619 44.76 9.88 10.22
CA ILE A 619 45.55 9.37 9.08
C ILE A 619 46.14 10.55 8.29
N ASN A 620 45.30 11.51 7.88
CA ASN A 620 45.73 12.74 7.23
C ASN A 620 46.71 13.57 8.08
N GLY A 621 46.72 13.41 9.41
CA GLY A 621 47.76 13.95 10.30
C GLY A 621 49.08 13.18 10.20
N LEU A 622 49.02 11.86 10.35
CA LEU A 622 50.17 10.95 10.29
C LEU A 622 50.85 10.95 8.92
N GLU A 623 50.11 11.10 7.83
CA GLU A 623 50.67 11.23 6.47
C GLU A 623 51.43 12.53 6.29
N ARG A 624 50.89 13.66 6.76
CA ARG A 624 51.62 14.94 6.79
C ARG A 624 52.89 14.84 7.63
N ASP A 625 52.84 14.12 8.75
CA ASP A 625 54.02 13.87 9.58
C ASP A 625 55.02 12.92 8.94
N MET A 626 54.59 11.88 8.24
CA MET A 626 55.45 11.02 7.43
C MET A 626 56.16 11.84 6.35
N LEU A 627 55.44 12.69 5.60
CA LEU A 627 56.02 13.56 4.58
C LEU A 627 57.00 14.56 5.19
N ARG A 628 56.66 15.16 6.34
CA ARG A 628 57.54 16.05 7.11
C ARG A 628 58.80 15.35 7.61
N ILE A 629 58.73 14.05 7.94
CA ILE A 629 59.90 13.24 8.33
C ILE A 629 60.73 12.84 7.12
N LYS A 630 60.11 12.45 5.99
CA LYS A 630 60.82 12.16 4.71
C LYS A 630 61.60 13.37 4.23
N SER A 631 60.97 14.54 4.13
CA SER A 631 61.63 15.80 3.74
C SER A 631 62.81 16.14 4.66
N LYS A 632 62.67 16.00 5.99
CA LYS A 632 63.78 16.18 6.93
C LYS A 632 64.91 15.17 6.74
N TYR A 633 64.58 13.91 6.43
CA TYR A 633 65.56 12.87 6.16
C TYR A 633 66.30 13.14 4.84
N GLU A 634 65.59 13.56 3.80
CA GLU A 634 66.13 13.97 2.50
C GLU A 634 67.13 15.14 2.69
N THR A 635 66.72 16.23 3.34
CA THR A 635 67.63 17.35 3.67
C THR A 635 68.83 16.92 4.53
N SER A 636 68.66 15.97 5.45
CA SER A 636 69.76 15.42 6.25
C SER A 636 70.71 14.56 5.43
N VAL A 637 70.22 13.83 4.43
CA VAL A 637 71.01 13.04 3.49
C VAL A 637 71.75 13.95 2.51
N GLU A 638 71.10 15.02 2.02
CA GLU A 638 71.74 16.06 1.21
C GLU A 638 72.88 16.74 1.96
N ALA A 639 72.63 17.21 3.20
CA ALA A 639 73.66 17.82 4.04
C ALA A 639 74.84 16.86 4.33
N ARG A 640 74.54 15.58 4.60
CA ARG A 640 75.56 14.54 4.77
C ARG A 640 76.36 14.31 3.48
N ASN A 641 75.69 14.23 2.33
CA ASN A 641 76.33 13.98 1.04
C ASN A 641 77.21 15.17 0.63
N PHE A 642 76.73 16.40 0.81
CA PHE A 642 77.49 17.64 0.60
C PHE A 642 78.72 17.72 1.50
N THR A 643 78.58 17.38 2.78
CA THR A 643 79.73 17.27 3.71
C THR A 643 80.70 16.16 3.27
N GLY A 644 80.19 15.05 2.72
CA GLY A 644 80.99 13.97 2.15
C GLY A 644 81.80 14.41 0.93
N VAL A 645 81.21 15.18 0.02
CA VAL A 645 81.93 15.79 -1.12
C VAL A 645 83.01 16.75 -0.62
N GLN A 646 82.69 17.66 0.32
CA GLN A 646 83.69 18.56 0.90
C GLN A 646 84.85 17.83 1.59
N LEU A 647 84.60 16.65 2.18
CA LEU A 647 85.65 15.81 2.77
C LEU A 647 86.51 15.11 1.71
N ILE A 648 85.95 14.77 0.54
CA ILE A 648 86.71 14.29 -0.61
C ILE A 648 87.56 15.43 -1.18
N ASP A 649 86.96 16.59 -1.46
CA ASP A 649 87.67 17.78 -1.97
C ASP A 649 88.86 18.17 -1.06
N ARG A 650 88.64 18.17 0.27
CA ARG A 650 89.68 18.44 1.28
C ARG A 650 90.75 17.34 1.36
N ASN A 651 90.39 16.09 1.09
CA ASN A 651 91.35 14.99 1.05
C ASN A 651 92.19 15.03 -0.24
N ASP A 652 91.60 15.41 -1.36
CA ASP A 652 92.31 15.60 -2.64
C ASP A 652 93.22 16.84 -2.59
N GLU A 653 92.77 17.95 -1.97
CA GLU A 653 93.64 19.08 -1.59
C GLU A 653 94.85 18.61 -0.76
N LEU A 654 94.64 17.74 0.24
CA LEU A 654 95.72 17.18 1.06
C LEU A 654 96.65 16.26 0.26
N CYS A 655 96.13 15.41 -0.63
CA CYS A 655 96.94 14.59 -1.53
C CYS A 655 97.83 15.46 -2.44
N ILE A 656 97.27 16.50 -3.06
CA ILE A 656 98.01 17.47 -3.88
C ILE A 656 99.10 18.18 -3.04
N LEU A 657 98.81 18.53 -1.79
CA LEU A 657 99.78 19.13 -0.88
C LEU A 657 100.90 18.15 -0.49
N TYR A 658 100.61 16.87 -0.25
CA TYR A 658 101.61 15.85 0.03
C TYR A 658 102.51 15.57 -1.18
N GLU A 659 101.95 15.45 -2.39
CA GLU A 659 102.73 15.30 -3.62
C GLU A 659 103.63 16.52 -3.86
N LYS A 660 103.10 17.73 -3.69
CA LYS A 660 103.85 18.98 -3.80
C LYS A 660 104.97 19.09 -2.76
N ALA A 661 104.72 18.69 -1.51
CA ALA A 661 105.72 18.67 -0.46
C ALA A 661 106.84 17.65 -0.76
N ASN A 662 106.49 16.44 -1.20
CA ASN A 662 107.45 15.40 -1.60
C ASN A 662 108.29 15.85 -2.81
N LEU A 663 107.68 16.50 -3.81
CA LEU A 663 108.40 17.07 -4.95
C LEU A 663 109.35 18.20 -4.52
N GLN A 664 108.94 19.06 -3.58
CA GLN A 664 109.79 20.09 -2.99
C GLN A 664 110.94 19.49 -2.17
N GLU A 665 110.70 18.43 -1.40
CA GLU A 665 111.73 17.70 -0.64
C GLU A 665 112.77 17.03 -1.58
N GLN A 666 112.30 16.42 -2.68
CA GLN A 666 113.19 15.87 -3.71
C GLN A 666 114.01 16.97 -4.40
N THR A 667 113.40 18.12 -4.69
CA THR A 667 114.09 19.29 -5.26
C THR A 667 115.14 19.84 -4.29
N MET A 668 114.82 19.92 -2.99
CA MET A 668 115.78 20.32 -1.95
C MET A 668 116.94 19.32 -1.85
N LYS A 669 116.68 18.02 -1.81
CA LYS A 669 117.73 16.99 -1.79
C LYS A 669 118.65 17.04 -3.01
N GLN A 670 118.11 17.30 -4.20
CA GLN A 670 118.92 17.53 -5.40
C GLN A 670 119.77 18.81 -5.27
N GLY A 671 119.21 19.89 -4.71
CA GLY A 671 119.93 21.13 -4.40
C GLY A 671 121.04 20.94 -3.36
N GLU A 672 120.79 20.20 -2.29
CA GLU A 672 121.77 19.85 -1.25
C GLU A 672 122.93 19.04 -1.83
N ILE A 673 122.65 18.04 -2.67
CA ILE A 673 123.68 17.26 -3.37
C ILE A 673 124.50 18.16 -4.31
N ALA A 674 123.85 19.07 -5.05
CA ALA A 674 124.54 20.02 -5.92
C ALA A 674 125.41 21.02 -5.13
N ILE A 675 124.96 21.48 -3.96
CA ILE A 675 125.75 22.34 -3.06
C ILE A 675 126.95 21.56 -2.50
N GLN A 676 126.75 20.33 -2.03
CA GLN A 676 127.86 19.47 -1.54
C GLN A 676 128.91 19.21 -2.62
N GLN A 677 128.50 19.01 -3.88
CA GLN A 677 129.42 18.92 -5.01
C GLN A 677 130.22 20.22 -5.22
N LYS A 678 129.57 21.40 -5.10
CA LYS A 678 130.26 22.70 -5.22
C LYS A 678 131.18 23.00 -4.04
N ASP A 679 130.83 22.58 -2.82
CA ASP A 679 131.73 22.65 -1.66
C ASP A 679 132.95 21.74 -1.84
N GLU A 680 132.79 20.58 -2.48
CA GLU A 680 133.92 19.69 -2.83
C GLU A 680 134.80 20.30 -3.94
N ASP A 681 134.21 20.87 -5.00
CA ASP A 681 134.95 21.66 -6.01
C ASP A 681 135.76 22.78 -5.34
N ILE A 682 135.14 23.51 -4.39
CA ILE A 682 135.79 24.60 -3.63
C ILE A 682 136.90 24.06 -2.71
N ARG A 683 136.73 22.88 -2.08
CA ARG A 683 137.80 22.23 -1.30
C ARG A 683 138.97 21.85 -2.19
N MET A 684 138.72 21.26 -3.36
CA MET A 684 139.75 20.89 -4.33
C MET A 684 140.50 22.11 -4.89
N LEU A 685 139.78 23.17 -5.24
CA LEU A 685 140.38 24.44 -5.70
C LEU A 685 141.23 25.11 -4.60
N LYS A 686 140.81 25.04 -3.32
CA LYS A 686 141.60 25.53 -2.18
C LYS A 686 142.88 24.71 -1.97
N LEU A 687 142.83 23.39 -2.13
CA LEU A 687 144.03 22.52 -2.07
C LEU A 687 145.00 22.81 -3.23
N GLN A 688 144.49 23.01 -4.45
CA GLN A 688 145.30 23.42 -5.59
C GLN A 688 145.96 24.79 -5.39
N LEU A 689 145.23 25.77 -4.86
CA LEU A 689 145.79 27.08 -4.48
C LEU A 689 146.88 26.98 -3.41
N ALA A 690 146.69 26.12 -2.40
CA ALA A 690 147.69 25.90 -1.36
C ALA A 690 148.97 25.27 -1.92
N GLU A 691 148.86 24.27 -2.80
CA GLU A 691 150.02 23.64 -3.44
C GLU A 691 150.76 24.59 -4.39
N ILE A 692 150.03 25.39 -5.20
CA ILE A 692 150.64 26.43 -6.04
C ILE A 692 151.36 27.48 -5.17
N THR A 693 150.78 27.87 -4.03
CA THR A 693 151.43 28.79 -3.08
C THR A 693 152.71 28.19 -2.52
N ARG A 694 152.69 26.92 -2.09
CA ARG A 694 153.87 26.18 -1.62
C ARG A 694 154.97 26.09 -2.70
N GLN A 695 154.60 25.88 -3.97
CA GLN A 695 155.54 25.85 -5.09
C GLN A 695 156.18 27.23 -5.36
N ILE A 696 155.42 28.32 -5.20
CA ILE A 696 155.94 29.70 -5.27
C ILE A 696 156.92 29.97 -4.11
N GLU A 697 156.61 29.53 -2.89
CA GLU A 697 157.49 29.67 -1.73
C GLU A 697 158.80 28.88 -1.88
N VAL A 698 158.73 27.62 -2.33
CA VAL A 698 159.92 26.79 -2.64
C VAL A 698 160.77 27.42 -3.74
N THR A 699 160.15 28.01 -4.76
CA THR A 699 160.88 28.70 -5.84
C THR A 699 161.53 30.00 -5.33
N ARG A 700 160.85 30.77 -4.48
CA ARG A 700 161.42 31.96 -3.82
C ARG A 700 162.63 31.60 -2.93
N HIS A 701 162.58 30.48 -2.23
CA HIS A 701 163.70 30.01 -1.39
C HIS A 701 164.97 29.64 -2.18
N LYS A 702 164.86 29.31 -3.48
CA LYS A 702 166.00 29.00 -4.36
C LYS A 702 166.55 30.22 -5.12
N LEU A 703 165.90 31.38 -4.99
CA LEU A 703 166.30 32.60 -5.68
C LEU A 703 167.64 33.19 -5.19
N PRO A 704 168.02 33.11 -3.90
CA PRO A 704 169.31 33.62 -3.39
C PRO A 704 170.55 32.87 -3.90
N ASP A 705 170.43 31.60 -4.26
CA ASP A 705 171.56 30.76 -4.72
C ASP A 705 172.14 31.25 -6.05
N GLY A 706 171.33 31.95 -6.86
CA GLY A 706 171.69 32.47 -8.19
C GLY A 706 172.90 33.42 -8.21
N PRO A 707 172.85 34.58 -7.51
CA PRO A 707 173.99 35.50 -7.46
C PRO A 707 175.25 34.86 -6.84
N GLU A 708 175.10 34.03 -5.81
CA GLU A 708 176.24 33.32 -5.21
C GLU A 708 176.99 32.40 -6.21
N LEU A 709 176.28 31.81 -7.17
CA LEU A 709 176.89 31.01 -8.24
C LEU A 709 177.49 31.89 -9.34
N ALA A 710 176.89 33.06 -9.63
CA ALA A 710 177.42 34.01 -10.60
C ALA A 710 178.78 34.59 -10.17
N ASP A 711 178.93 35.00 -8.91
CA ASP A 711 180.19 35.56 -8.39
C ASP A 711 181.32 34.51 -8.42
N LYS A 712 181.02 33.25 -8.08
CA LYS A 712 181.96 32.12 -8.17
C LYS A 712 182.44 31.86 -9.60
N ILE A 713 181.56 32.02 -10.60
CA ILE A 713 181.92 31.89 -12.02
C ILE A 713 182.88 33.01 -12.47
N VAL A 714 182.66 34.26 -12.02
CA VAL A 714 183.53 35.40 -12.38
C VAL A 714 184.94 35.22 -11.80
N LEU A 715 185.07 34.76 -10.56
CA LEU A 715 186.36 34.47 -9.93
C LEU A 715 187.13 33.38 -10.70
N LEU A 716 186.49 32.23 -10.96
CA LEU A 716 187.09 31.12 -11.70
C LEU A 716 187.50 31.51 -13.13
N GLN A 717 186.80 32.45 -13.77
CA GLN A 717 187.17 32.98 -15.09
C GLN A 717 188.44 33.84 -15.03
N GLN A 718 188.67 34.60 -13.96
CA GLN A 718 189.91 35.36 -13.79
C GLN A 718 191.11 34.43 -13.54
N GLU A 719 190.96 33.45 -12.64
CA GLU A 719 191.98 32.43 -12.38
C GLU A 719 192.37 31.66 -13.66
N LEU A 720 191.38 31.24 -14.46
CA LEU A 720 191.60 30.56 -15.74
C LEU A 720 192.41 31.41 -16.75
N THR A 721 192.27 32.74 -16.73
CA THR A 721 193.08 33.62 -17.61
C THR A 721 194.52 33.77 -17.14
N MET A 722 194.77 33.75 -15.83
CA MET A 722 196.12 33.76 -15.26
C MET A 722 196.86 32.46 -15.62
N GLU A 723 196.25 31.30 -15.33
CA GLU A 723 196.84 29.98 -15.62
C GLU A 723 197.14 29.77 -17.11
N ARG A 724 196.29 30.27 -18.01
CA ARG A 724 196.55 30.22 -19.47
C ARG A 724 197.77 31.03 -19.90
N SER A 725 198.13 32.10 -19.18
CA SER A 725 199.36 32.84 -19.47
C SER A 725 200.61 32.07 -19.02
N ILE A 726 200.54 31.43 -17.85
CA ILE A 726 201.60 30.58 -17.28
C ILE A 726 201.82 29.35 -18.17
N THR A 727 200.74 28.65 -18.52
CA THR A 727 200.77 27.44 -19.36
C THR A 727 201.49 27.71 -20.69
N LYS A 728 201.26 28.89 -21.30
CA LYS A 728 201.88 29.24 -22.57
C LYS A 728 203.39 29.44 -22.46
N HIS A 729 203.86 30.05 -21.36
CA HIS A 729 205.28 30.18 -21.09
C HIS A 729 205.94 28.82 -20.87
N LEU A 730 205.27 27.91 -20.16
CA LEU A 730 205.73 26.52 -20.00
C LEU A 730 205.69 25.71 -21.30
N CYS A 731 204.81 26.02 -22.25
CA CYS A 731 204.82 25.38 -23.57
C CYS A 731 206.06 25.76 -24.39
N ASP A 732 206.45 27.03 -24.38
CA ASP A 732 207.68 27.50 -25.04
C ASP A 732 208.93 26.84 -24.43
N ASP A 733 208.92 26.56 -23.11
CA ASP A 733 209.96 25.77 -22.41
C ASP A 733 209.89 24.24 -22.68
N LEU A 734 208.77 23.72 -23.21
CA LEU A 734 208.49 22.27 -23.38
C LEU A 734 208.81 21.73 -24.78
N GLU A 735 208.97 22.60 -25.79
CA GLU A 735 209.28 22.18 -27.17
C GLU A 735 210.78 21.98 -27.43
N ASP A 736 211.66 22.21 -26.45
CA ASP A 736 213.07 21.77 -26.48
C ASP A 736 213.16 20.27 -26.06
N PRO A 737 213.51 19.33 -26.96
CA PRO A 737 213.12 17.92 -26.85
C PRO A 737 214.00 17.08 -25.89
N GLY A 738 213.88 17.34 -24.58
CA GLY A 738 214.85 16.87 -23.58
C GLY A 738 214.48 15.69 -22.65
N ASN A 739 213.22 15.24 -22.53
CA ASN A 739 212.86 14.22 -21.51
C ASN A 739 211.64 13.34 -21.85
N ALA A 740 211.51 12.16 -21.22
CA ALA A 740 210.90 10.96 -21.86
C ALA A 740 209.92 10.10 -21.03
N ASP A 741 209.28 10.59 -19.96
CA ASP A 741 208.45 9.78 -19.03
C ASP A 741 206.99 10.27 -18.83
N ARG A 742 205.97 9.39 -19.10
CA ARG A 742 204.70 9.12 -18.30
C ARG A 742 203.48 8.57 -19.10
N TRP A 743 202.81 7.50 -18.61
CA TRP A 743 201.54 6.88 -19.15
C TRP A 743 200.92 5.74 -18.23
N ARG A 744 199.66 5.24 -18.48
CA ARG A 744 198.98 3.90 -18.13
C ARG A 744 197.72 3.73 -17.17
N GLU A 745 197.08 2.50 -17.09
CA GLU A 745 195.63 2.14 -16.76
C GLU A 745 195.32 0.59 -16.40
N LEU A 746 194.11 0.07 -15.90
CA LEU A 746 193.73 -1.38 -15.51
C LEU A 746 192.18 -1.84 -15.27
N GLN A 747 191.78 -3.16 -14.98
CA GLN A 747 190.40 -3.87 -15.19
C GLN A 747 189.84 -5.04 -14.20
N GLY A 748 188.62 -5.70 -14.36
CA GLY A 748 187.97 -6.89 -13.59
C GLY A 748 186.57 -7.56 -14.03
N ASP A 749 185.98 -8.70 -13.44
CA ASP A 749 184.72 -9.53 -13.87
C ASP A 749 183.98 -10.59 -12.85
N ASP A 750 182.84 -11.34 -13.13
CA ASP A 750 181.86 -12.14 -12.19
C ASP A 750 181.02 -13.50 -12.68
N PRO A 751 180.06 -14.22 -11.94
CA PRO A 751 179.52 -15.68 -12.13
C PRO A 751 177.94 -16.13 -12.33
N ASP A 752 177.41 -17.35 -11.88
CA ASP A 752 176.29 -18.26 -12.48
C ASP A 752 175.11 -19.00 -11.61
N SER A 753 174.38 -20.07 -12.08
CA SER A 753 172.88 -20.27 -12.08
C SER A 753 172.12 -21.51 -11.46
N GLU A 754 172.56 -22.79 -11.57
CA GLU A 754 171.68 -24.01 -11.42
C GLU A 754 170.80 -24.11 -10.14
N GLN A 755 171.21 -23.46 -9.05
CA GLN A 755 170.59 -23.53 -7.73
C GLN A 755 169.12 -23.05 -7.67
N LEU A 756 168.64 -22.35 -8.71
CA LEU A 756 167.28 -21.83 -8.80
C LEU A 756 166.21 -22.90 -9.07
N LEU A 757 166.51 -23.91 -9.89
CA LEU A 757 165.48 -24.84 -10.42
C LEU A 757 164.92 -25.79 -9.36
N ALA A 758 165.77 -26.38 -8.51
CA ALA A 758 165.37 -27.33 -7.48
C ALA A 758 164.37 -26.75 -6.44
N LYS A 759 164.29 -25.41 -6.34
CA LYS A 759 163.42 -24.71 -5.39
C LYS A 759 161.97 -24.58 -5.86
N ILE A 760 161.69 -24.87 -7.14
CA ILE A 760 160.36 -24.67 -7.75
C ILE A 760 159.43 -25.86 -7.47
N GLN A 761 159.86 -27.10 -7.74
CA GLN A 761 159.01 -28.30 -7.63
C GLN A 761 158.37 -28.49 -6.24
N VAL A 762 159.11 -28.18 -5.16
CA VAL A 762 158.64 -28.29 -3.76
C VAL A 762 157.42 -27.38 -3.46
N LEU A 763 157.18 -26.35 -4.27
CA LEU A 763 156.03 -25.46 -4.13
C LEU A 763 154.77 -26.00 -4.83
N GLU A 764 154.92 -26.88 -5.82
CA GLU A 764 153.81 -27.34 -6.66
C GLU A 764 152.99 -28.45 -6.01
N GLU A 765 153.63 -29.46 -5.40
CA GLU A 765 152.93 -30.53 -4.65
C GLU A 765 152.07 -29.94 -3.52
N ARG A 766 152.63 -28.95 -2.80
CA ARG A 766 151.98 -28.26 -1.68
C ARG A 766 150.76 -27.43 -2.10
N LEU A 767 150.65 -27.08 -3.39
CA LEU A 767 149.49 -26.38 -3.94
C LEU A 767 148.32 -27.34 -4.21
N ASN A 768 148.58 -28.60 -4.54
CA ASN A 768 147.52 -29.56 -4.90
C ASN A 768 146.77 -30.10 -3.67
N GLU A 769 147.46 -30.45 -2.58
CA GLU A 769 146.79 -30.80 -1.29
C GLU A 769 145.76 -29.74 -0.85
N LYS A 770 146.02 -28.47 -1.16
CA LYS A 770 145.18 -27.34 -0.75
C LYS A 770 143.90 -27.20 -1.57
N LYS A 771 143.82 -27.82 -2.76
CA LYS A 771 142.64 -27.80 -3.64
C LYS A 771 141.62 -28.86 -3.22
N GLU A 772 142.08 -30.08 -2.92
CA GLU A 772 141.20 -31.17 -2.47
C GLU A 772 140.46 -30.81 -1.17
N LYS A 773 141.22 -30.29 -0.19
CA LYS A 773 140.72 -29.81 1.13
C LYS A 773 139.79 -28.57 1.05
N LEU A 774 139.53 -28.07 -0.17
CA LEU A 774 138.60 -26.97 -0.46
C LEU A 774 137.30 -27.52 -1.08
N LEU A 775 137.39 -28.42 -2.07
CA LEU A 775 136.25 -29.15 -2.66
C LEU A 775 135.40 -29.88 -1.60
N GLU A 776 136.03 -30.55 -0.63
CA GLU A 776 135.32 -31.21 0.49
C GLU A 776 134.42 -30.24 1.29
N LYS A 777 134.83 -28.97 1.40
CA LYS A 777 134.12 -27.95 2.18
C LYS A 777 132.99 -27.29 1.42
N GLU A 778 133.11 -27.19 0.09
CA GLU A 778 132.06 -26.68 -0.77
C GLU A 778 130.86 -27.64 -0.78
N LEU A 779 131.10 -28.95 -0.87
CA LEU A 779 130.04 -29.98 -0.82
C LEU A 779 129.24 -29.93 0.50
N VAL A 780 129.93 -29.83 1.64
CA VAL A 780 129.28 -29.69 2.97
C VAL A 780 128.45 -28.39 3.06
N LEU A 781 128.87 -27.32 2.38
CA LEU A 781 128.16 -26.05 2.37
C LEU A 781 126.86 -26.12 1.54
N GLU A 782 126.82 -26.90 0.46
CA GLU A 782 125.59 -27.20 -0.29
C GLU A 782 124.59 -28.02 0.54
N GLU A 783 125.05 -29.04 1.27
CA GLU A 783 124.18 -29.81 2.18
C GLU A 783 123.59 -28.94 3.30
N VAL A 784 124.42 -28.13 3.96
CA VAL A 784 123.98 -27.23 5.04
C VAL A 784 123.02 -26.15 4.53
N THR A 785 123.28 -25.55 3.35
CA THR A 785 122.38 -24.53 2.79
C THR A 785 121.06 -25.11 2.32
N THR A 786 121.04 -26.30 1.71
CA THR A 786 119.78 -26.96 1.31
C THR A 786 118.96 -27.44 2.51
N LEU A 787 119.60 -27.90 3.60
CA LEU A 787 118.91 -28.23 4.85
C LEU A 787 118.32 -26.98 5.52
N THR A 788 119.09 -25.89 5.57
CA THR A 788 118.64 -24.58 6.10
C THR A 788 117.48 -24.03 5.28
N GLY A 789 117.50 -24.18 3.94
CA GLY A 789 116.40 -23.78 3.05
C GLY A 789 115.09 -24.53 3.31
N LYS A 790 115.15 -25.82 3.63
CA LYS A 790 113.98 -26.64 4.01
C LYS A 790 113.36 -26.14 5.33
N LEU A 791 114.18 -25.93 6.36
CA LEU A 791 113.75 -25.37 7.64
C LEU A 791 113.14 -23.97 7.48
N ARG A 792 113.73 -23.11 6.64
CA ARG A 792 113.23 -21.76 6.38
C ARG A 792 111.86 -21.77 5.67
N LYS A 793 111.58 -22.76 4.82
CA LYS A 793 110.25 -22.98 4.21
C LYS A 793 109.21 -23.44 5.24
N GLN A 794 109.54 -24.39 6.12
CA GLN A 794 108.63 -24.80 7.21
C GLN A 794 108.30 -23.65 8.16
N ALA A 795 109.32 -22.87 8.58
CA ALA A 795 109.12 -21.68 9.40
C ALA A 795 108.27 -20.60 8.70
N GLY A 796 108.37 -20.48 7.37
CA GLY A 796 107.50 -19.62 6.56
C GLY A 796 106.04 -20.05 6.57
N GLN A 797 105.76 -21.35 6.49
CA GLN A 797 104.39 -21.90 6.50
C GLN A 797 103.68 -21.66 7.83
N GLY A 798 104.32 -21.98 8.96
CA GLY A 798 103.76 -21.75 10.30
C GLY A 798 103.56 -20.25 10.64
N ARG A 799 104.26 -19.34 9.94
CA ARG A 799 104.09 -17.89 10.14
C ARG A 799 102.72 -17.39 9.71
N ASN A 800 102.10 -17.99 8.69
CA ASN A 800 100.76 -17.63 8.25
C ASN A 800 99.68 -18.08 9.25
N GLU A 801 99.80 -19.29 9.80
CA GLU A 801 98.91 -19.77 10.87
C GLU A 801 99.04 -18.93 12.14
N THR A 802 100.28 -18.57 12.51
CA THR A 802 100.56 -17.68 13.65
C THR A 802 99.95 -16.29 13.45
N LEU A 803 99.99 -15.75 12.23
CA LEU A 803 99.41 -14.45 11.89
C LEU A 803 97.87 -14.48 11.89
N ALA A 804 97.27 -15.56 11.37
CA ALA A 804 95.82 -15.77 11.45
C ALA A 804 95.33 -15.97 12.91
N LEU A 805 96.14 -16.62 13.75
CA LEU A 805 95.88 -16.72 15.19
C LEU A 805 95.99 -15.35 15.88
N ALA A 806 97.01 -14.55 15.55
CA ALA A 806 97.17 -13.19 16.08
C ALA A 806 96.02 -12.25 15.65
N GLN A 807 95.51 -12.37 14.42
CA GLN A 807 94.31 -11.65 13.97
C GLN A 807 93.09 -12.04 14.80
N LYS A 808 92.81 -13.34 14.98
CA LYS A 808 91.71 -13.82 15.83
C LYS A 808 91.85 -13.36 17.28
N VAL A 809 93.07 -13.37 17.85
CA VAL A 809 93.32 -12.83 19.20
C VAL A 809 93.05 -11.33 19.26
N ASN A 810 93.42 -10.55 18.24
CA ASN A 810 93.08 -9.12 18.16
C ASN A 810 91.58 -8.87 18.02
N GLU A 811 90.84 -9.68 17.24
CA GLU A 811 89.38 -9.62 17.17
C GLU A 811 88.73 -9.95 18.52
N TYR A 812 89.19 -10.99 19.22
CA TYR A 812 88.71 -11.30 20.57
C TYR A 812 89.05 -10.18 21.56
N GLN A 813 90.24 -9.59 21.52
CA GLN A 813 90.59 -8.42 22.34
C GLN A 813 89.79 -7.16 21.97
N ALA A 814 89.37 -7.01 20.71
CA ALA A 814 88.49 -5.92 20.29
C ALA A 814 87.07 -6.13 20.83
N ARG A 815 86.50 -7.34 20.67
CA ARG A 815 85.21 -7.73 21.24
C ARG A 815 85.20 -7.63 22.77
N ILE A 816 86.26 -8.07 23.46
CA ILE A 816 86.39 -7.93 24.91
C ILE A 816 86.43 -6.44 25.28
N ARG A 817 87.20 -5.59 24.59
CA ARG A 817 87.20 -4.13 24.85
C ARG A 817 85.88 -3.43 24.49
N GLU A 818 85.06 -3.99 23.61
CA GLU A 818 83.72 -3.50 23.33
C GLU A 818 82.72 -3.94 24.41
N VAL A 819 82.73 -5.22 24.78
CA VAL A 819 81.89 -5.77 25.87
C VAL A 819 82.23 -5.13 27.21
N THR A 820 83.51 -4.93 27.53
CA THR A 820 83.93 -4.21 28.74
C THR A 820 83.50 -2.75 28.72
N ARG A 821 83.48 -2.07 27.56
CA ARG A 821 82.93 -0.70 27.46
C ARG A 821 81.41 -0.68 27.63
N LYS A 822 80.68 -1.64 27.06
CA LYS A 822 79.22 -1.80 27.27
C LYS A 822 78.91 -2.14 28.73
N MET A 823 79.71 -2.99 29.36
CA MET A 823 79.61 -3.32 30.78
C MET A 823 79.95 -2.13 31.68
N MET A 824 80.97 -1.33 31.35
CA MET A 824 81.27 -0.08 32.05
C MET A 824 80.16 0.97 31.89
N ALA A 825 79.54 1.07 30.70
CA ALA A 825 78.37 1.91 30.49
C ALA A 825 77.19 1.47 31.39
N VAL A 826 76.81 0.18 31.34
CA VAL A 826 75.76 -0.38 32.20
C VAL A 826 76.08 -0.25 33.70
N VAL A 827 77.35 -0.39 34.11
CA VAL A 827 77.78 -0.15 35.50
C VAL A 827 77.74 1.34 35.86
N SER A 828 78.03 2.25 34.94
CA SER A 828 77.88 3.71 35.15
C SER A 828 76.41 4.13 35.23
N GLU A 829 75.54 3.53 34.41
CA GLU A 829 74.09 3.70 34.49
C GLU A 829 73.56 3.14 35.83
N LEU A 830 73.93 1.91 36.19
CA LEU A 830 73.51 1.27 37.44
C LEU A 830 73.99 2.04 38.68
N SER A 831 75.23 2.56 38.68
CA SER A 831 75.74 3.38 39.77
C SER A 831 75.13 4.78 39.81
N MET A 832 74.77 5.38 38.66
CA MET A 832 73.92 6.57 38.62
C MET A 832 72.53 6.28 39.21
N TYR A 833 71.88 5.18 38.83
CA TYR A 833 70.59 4.78 39.38
C TYR A 833 70.68 4.51 40.88
N GLN A 834 71.73 3.84 41.36
CA GLN A 834 72.01 3.66 42.80
C GLN A 834 72.22 5.00 43.52
N ALA A 835 72.98 5.94 42.94
CA ALA A 835 73.17 7.27 43.50
C ALA A 835 71.86 8.08 43.55
N THR A 836 71.02 8.01 42.51
CA THR A 836 69.69 8.65 42.54
C THR A 836 68.75 7.99 43.53
N ALA A 837 68.78 6.66 43.67
CA ALA A 837 67.99 5.93 44.66
C ALA A 837 68.43 6.27 46.09
N MET A 838 69.73 6.33 46.36
CA MET A 838 70.28 6.78 47.64
C MET A 838 69.90 8.24 47.93
N LYS A 839 69.98 9.15 46.95
CA LYS A 839 69.58 10.55 47.12
C LYS A 839 68.08 10.67 47.42
N LEU A 840 67.22 9.98 46.68
CA LEU A 840 65.77 9.96 46.91
C LEU A 840 65.41 9.32 48.26
N GLN A 841 66.13 8.27 48.68
CA GLN A 841 65.94 7.64 49.99
C GLN A 841 66.44 8.54 51.13
N GLN A 842 67.49 9.33 50.91
CA GLN A 842 67.98 10.33 51.86
C GLN A 842 67.04 11.55 51.95
N GLU A 843 66.50 12.03 50.82
CA GLU A 843 65.46 13.07 50.77
C GLU A 843 64.18 12.59 51.46
N LYS A 844 63.76 11.35 51.20
CA LYS A 844 62.65 10.71 51.91
C LYS A 844 62.90 10.69 53.43
N HIS A 845 64.04 10.19 53.88
CA HIS A 845 64.38 10.10 55.30
C HIS A 845 64.55 11.49 55.96
N LEU A 846 65.01 12.50 55.22
CA LEU A 846 65.00 13.90 55.69
C LEU A 846 63.56 14.41 55.85
N ARG A 847 62.67 14.14 54.89
CA ARG A 847 61.25 14.51 54.95
C ARG A 847 60.47 13.76 56.03
N GLU A 848 60.79 12.49 56.28
CA GLU A 848 60.27 11.72 57.42
C GLU A 848 60.73 12.34 58.75
N LYS A 849 61.99 12.76 58.86
CA LYS A 849 62.49 13.48 60.06
C LYS A 849 61.90 14.87 60.24
N GLU A 850 61.77 15.65 59.16
CA GLU A 850 61.07 16.94 59.17
C GLU A 850 59.64 16.72 59.68
N PHE A 851 58.90 15.74 59.13
CA PHE A 851 57.53 15.41 59.56
C PHE A 851 57.46 14.96 61.02
N GLU A 852 58.37 14.10 61.48
CA GLU A 852 58.43 13.67 62.89
C GLU A 852 58.70 14.87 63.83
N GLN A 853 59.55 15.82 63.42
CA GLN A 853 59.78 17.08 64.14
C GLN A 853 58.55 18.01 64.13
N MET A 854 57.88 18.18 62.99
CA MET A 854 56.62 18.94 62.93
C MET A 854 55.56 18.34 63.86
N ARG A 855 55.50 17.00 63.93
CA ARG A 855 54.59 16.27 64.80
C ARG A 855 54.96 16.41 66.27
N GLU A 856 56.23 16.26 66.64
CA GLU A 856 56.67 16.52 68.02
C GLU A 856 56.38 17.96 68.46
N ASN A 857 56.61 18.95 67.58
CA ASN A 857 56.31 20.36 67.88
C ASN A 857 54.81 20.56 68.14
N VAL A 858 53.94 19.97 67.31
CA VAL A 858 52.48 19.99 67.52
C VAL A 858 52.09 19.28 68.82
N GLU A 859 52.73 18.16 69.17
CA GLU A 859 52.51 17.45 70.44
C GLU A 859 53.05 18.23 71.66
N ARG A 860 54.03 19.13 71.47
CA ARG A 860 54.48 20.14 72.45
C ARG A 860 53.60 21.40 72.52
N GLY A 861 52.69 21.60 71.56
CA GLY A 861 51.89 22.83 71.43
C GLY A 861 52.61 23.99 70.73
N GLU A 862 53.74 23.72 70.09
CA GLU A 862 54.54 24.64 69.29
C GLU A 862 54.10 24.61 67.81
N CYS A 863 54.47 25.62 67.02
CA CYS A 863 54.11 25.66 65.61
C CYS A 863 54.85 24.55 64.81
N PRO A 864 54.16 23.80 63.92
CA PRO A 864 54.77 22.68 63.20
C PRO A 864 55.97 23.07 62.32
N ASN A 865 55.96 24.26 61.72
CA ASN A 865 57.03 24.75 60.84
C ASN A 865 57.06 26.29 60.84
N GLU A 866 58.22 26.91 60.60
CA GLU A 866 58.36 28.37 60.48
C GLU A 866 57.50 28.97 59.37
N GLU A 867 57.19 28.20 58.32
CA GLU A 867 56.29 28.64 57.26
C GLU A 867 54.83 28.71 57.75
N ALA A 868 54.40 27.74 58.56
CA ALA A 868 53.09 27.76 59.20
C ALA A 868 52.98 28.87 60.24
N GLU A 869 54.06 29.19 60.97
CA GLU A 869 54.13 30.37 61.85
C GLU A 869 53.99 31.67 61.04
N ARG A 870 54.69 31.78 59.91
CA ARG A 870 54.59 32.92 58.97
C ARG A 870 53.21 33.08 58.33
N GLU A 871 52.47 32.00 58.12
CA GLU A 871 51.07 32.06 57.68
C GLU A 871 50.12 32.42 58.82
N TRP A 872 50.36 31.92 60.04
CA TRP A 872 49.60 32.33 61.23
C TRP A 872 49.74 33.84 61.50
N TYR A 873 50.96 34.41 61.45
CA TYR A 873 51.17 35.86 61.52
C TYR A 873 50.61 36.64 60.32
N ARG A 874 50.18 35.98 59.23
CA ARG A 874 49.46 36.63 58.11
C ARG A 874 47.96 36.68 58.44
N LEU A 875 47.38 35.55 58.85
CA LEU A 875 45.98 35.42 59.23
C LEU A 875 45.62 36.26 60.47
N GLU A 876 46.49 36.31 61.48
CA GLU A 876 46.26 37.12 62.69
C GLU A 876 46.28 38.63 62.38
N ARG A 877 47.11 39.07 61.42
CA ARG A 877 47.06 40.46 60.90
C ARG A 877 45.77 40.75 60.13
N GLU A 878 45.26 39.79 59.35
CA GLU A 878 43.94 39.91 58.72
C GLU A 878 42.77 39.85 59.72
N ARG A 879 42.97 39.26 60.91
CA ARG A 879 41.99 39.28 62.01
C ARG A 879 41.97 40.64 62.70
N ILE A 880 43.15 41.14 63.09
CA ILE A 880 43.31 42.46 63.73
C ILE A 880 42.76 43.57 62.81
N ALA A 881 43.12 43.59 61.52
CA ALA A 881 42.59 44.58 60.57
C ALA A 881 41.07 44.53 60.39
N ARG A 882 40.43 43.39 60.71
CA ARG A 882 38.97 43.18 60.67
C ARG A 882 38.28 43.59 61.97
N GLU A 883 38.99 43.50 63.10
CA GLU A 883 38.56 43.97 64.41
C GLU A 883 38.69 45.50 64.52
N GLU A 884 39.82 46.08 64.08
CA GLU A 884 40.02 47.54 63.95
C GLU A 884 38.99 48.18 63.01
N GLY A 885 38.63 47.48 61.92
CA GLY A 885 37.58 47.90 60.99
C GLY A 885 36.16 47.90 61.57
N ALA A 886 35.93 47.27 62.73
CA ALA A 886 34.64 47.25 63.41
C ALA A 886 34.50 48.35 64.47
N GLU A 887 35.59 48.72 65.18
CA GLU A 887 35.54 49.71 66.26
C GLU A 887 35.66 51.17 65.79
N GLY A 888 36.22 51.43 64.60
CA GLY A 888 36.29 52.78 64.01
C GLY A 888 34.95 53.43 63.64
N GLY A 889 33.83 52.72 63.81
CA GLY A 889 32.50 53.08 63.28
C GLY A 889 31.72 54.15 64.05
N ARG A 890 32.31 55.29 64.46
CA ARG A 890 31.56 56.43 65.04
C ARG A 890 32.30 57.79 64.95
N ILE A 891 31.53 58.83 64.60
CA ILE A 891 31.86 60.28 64.55
C ILE A 891 32.58 60.77 63.27
N GLY A 892 31.80 61.39 62.37
CA GLY A 892 32.27 62.23 61.25
C GLY A 892 32.59 61.47 59.95
N GLY A 893 32.18 61.92 58.75
CA GLY A 893 31.17 62.94 58.43
C GLY A 893 31.44 63.68 57.11
N GLY A 894 30.55 63.51 56.13
CA GLY A 894 30.47 64.37 54.92
C GLY A 894 31.24 63.88 53.68
N ASP A 895 30.47 63.76 52.58
CA ASP A 895 30.81 63.90 51.14
C ASP A 895 32.15 63.50 50.49
N GLY A 896 32.05 63.18 49.19
CA GLY A 896 33.08 63.55 48.22
C GLY A 896 34.09 62.47 47.83
N PHE A 897 33.66 61.38 47.18
CA PHE A 897 34.58 60.41 46.56
C PHE A 897 35.18 60.95 45.23
N ALA A 898 36.11 61.89 45.33
CA ALA A 898 36.87 62.43 44.20
C ALA A 898 38.27 61.75 44.11
N PRO A 899 38.66 61.13 42.97
CA PRO A 899 39.87 60.32 42.89
C PRO A 899 41.11 61.15 42.50
N VAL A 900 41.99 61.47 43.47
CA VAL A 900 43.21 62.28 43.21
C VAL A 900 44.49 61.76 43.89
N SER A 901 45.26 60.98 43.12
CA SER A 901 46.72 61.13 42.91
C SER A 901 47.79 60.62 43.92
N ALA A 902 48.84 60.06 43.32
CA ALA A 902 50.27 60.11 43.67
C ALA A 902 50.79 59.53 45.00
N THR A 903 51.26 58.27 44.94
CA THR A 903 52.62 57.96 45.42
C THR A 903 53.64 58.22 44.30
N ARG A 904 54.81 58.76 44.66
CA ARG A 904 55.77 59.35 43.71
C ARG A 904 56.92 58.39 43.38
N THR A 905 56.83 57.68 42.26
CA THR A 905 57.90 56.82 41.73
C THR A 905 58.51 57.40 40.45
N THR A 906 59.84 57.27 40.29
CA THR A 906 60.60 57.83 39.16
C THR A 906 60.85 56.80 38.05
N ALA A 907 59.85 55.97 37.76
CA ALA A 907 59.94 54.90 36.76
C ALA A 907 58.90 55.14 35.65
N GLU A 908 59.34 55.17 34.40
CA GLU A 908 58.45 55.37 33.25
C GLU A 908 57.49 54.18 33.09
N PRO A 909 56.16 54.41 33.02
CA PRO A 909 55.19 53.35 32.81
C PRO A 909 55.30 52.79 31.39
N ARG A 910 55.39 51.47 31.26
CA ARG A 910 55.54 50.80 29.95
C ARG A 910 54.18 50.70 29.21
N PRO A 911 54.13 50.92 27.89
CA PRO A 911 52.96 50.60 27.09
C PRO A 911 52.67 49.09 27.10
N ASN A 912 51.47 48.68 27.52
CA ASN A 912 51.07 47.27 27.63
C ASN A 912 50.40 46.70 26.35
N ALA A 913 50.33 47.48 25.28
CA ALA A 913 49.82 47.06 23.98
C ALA A 913 50.59 47.75 22.85
N TYR A 914 50.63 47.10 21.68
CA TYR A 914 51.07 47.69 20.41
C TYR A 914 49.90 47.72 19.42
N ILE A 915 49.95 48.63 18.46
CA ILE A 915 48.97 48.77 17.39
C ILE A 915 49.68 48.47 16.06
N PRO A 916 49.44 47.30 15.44
CA PRO A 916 49.90 47.05 14.07
C PRO A 916 49.10 47.90 13.07
N ASP A 917 49.82 48.55 12.16
CA ASP A 917 49.28 49.56 11.23
C ASP A 917 48.19 49.05 10.27
N GLU A 918 48.11 47.72 10.07
CA GLU A 918 47.17 47.09 9.14
C GLU A 918 45.74 46.91 9.68
N ILE A 919 45.54 46.92 11.00
CA ILE A 919 44.23 46.54 11.61
C ILE A 919 43.75 47.53 12.70
N GLY A 920 44.62 48.35 13.30
CA GLY A 920 44.19 49.50 14.13
C GLY A 920 43.51 49.20 15.48
N ILE A 921 43.40 47.92 15.89
CA ILE A 921 42.83 47.52 17.18
C ILE A 921 43.97 47.02 18.11
N PRO A 922 44.11 47.54 19.35
CA PRO A 922 45.17 47.12 20.26
C PRO A 922 45.09 45.64 20.64
N LYS A 923 46.25 44.96 20.69
CA LYS A 923 46.39 43.62 21.28
C LYS A 923 47.38 43.64 22.46
N PRO A 924 47.08 42.93 23.57
CA PRO A 924 48.03 42.77 24.66
C PRO A 924 49.17 41.84 24.27
N TYR A 925 50.34 42.01 24.89
CA TYR A 925 51.46 41.09 24.73
C TYR A 925 51.12 39.70 25.31
N GLY A 926 51.41 38.64 24.54
CA GLY A 926 51.27 37.26 25.01
C GLY A 926 52.36 36.86 26.01
N ALA A 927 52.30 35.61 26.50
CA ALA A 927 53.17 35.07 27.56
C ALA A 927 54.69 35.03 27.25
N LEU A 928 55.10 35.44 26.04
CA LEU A 928 56.50 35.60 25.62
C LEU A 928 56.71 37.05 25.15
N ALA A 929 56.61 38.00 26.07
CA ALA A 929 56.85 39.42 25.80
C ALA A 929 58.34 39.68 25.47
N PRO A 930 58.70 40.47 24.44
CA PRO A 930 60.09 40.74 24.09
C PRO A 930 60.86 41.45 25.22
N PHE A 931 61.92 40.82 25.72
CA PHE A 931 62.79 41.39 26.75
C PHE A 931 63.72 42.46 26.14
N LYS A 932 63.57 43.72 26.57
CA LYS A 932 64.54 44.79 26.24
C LYS A 932 65.86 44.49 26.97
N PRO A 933 67.00 44.32 26.28
CA PRO A 933 68.28 44.03 26.93
C PRO A 933 68.66 45.09 27.96
N GLN A 934 69.18 44.64 29.10
CA GLN A 934 69.84 45.51 30.07
C GLN A 934 71.31 45.72 29.66
N GLU A 935 71.88 46.87 30.04
CA GLU A 935 73.29 47.18 29.80
C GLU A 935 74.20 46.24 30.60
N VAL A 936 75.34 45.90 30.01
CA VAL A 936 76.22 44.84 30.54
C VAL A 936 77.01 45.35 31.74
N GLY A 937 76.78 44.77 32.92
CA GLY A 937 77.50 45.11 34.14
C GLY A 937 79.03 44.97 33.99
N SER A 938 79.77 45.90 34.59
CA SER A 938 81.21 46.14 34.37
C SER A 938 82.15 45.09 35.00
N SER A 939 81.78 43.81 34.98
CA SER A 939 82.51 42.71 35.62
C SER A 939 82.52 41.43 34.77
N MET A 940 83.01 41.52 33.52
CA MET A 940 83.47 40.35 32.78
C MET A 940 85.00 40.30 32.71
N ARG A 941 85.55 39.12 33.05
CA ARG A 941 86.97 38.82 32.80
C ARG A 941 87.16 38.57 31.31
N HIS A 942 87.98 39.38 30.64
CA HIS A 942 88.31 39.20 29.23
C HIS A 942 88.99 37.84 28.99
N ILE A 943 88.30 36.90 28.34
CA ILE A 943 88.94 35.74 27.73
C ILE A 943 89.67 36.23 26.48
N LYS A 944 91.01 36.19 26.54
CA LYS A 944 91.89 36.74 25.50
C LYS A 944 92.06 35.71 24.39
N ALA A 945 91.65 36.03 23.17
CA ALA A 945 91.80 35.14 22.02
C ALA A 945 93.29 34.80 21.78
N PRO A 946 93.62 33.53 21.44
CA PRO A 946 94.99 33.14 21.15
C PRO A 946 95.49 33.79 19.85
N LYS A 947 96.74 34.27 19.84
CA LYS A 947 97.42 34.69 18.62
C LYS A 947 98.07 33.47 17.94
N PRO A 948 98.02 33.35 16.61
CA PRO A 948 98.86 32.37 15.91
C PRO A 948 100.34 32.72 16.12
N GLN A 949 101.18 31.69 16.28
CA GLN A 949 102.64 31.84 16.25
C GLN A 949 103.12 31.70 14.80
N ASN A 950 103.96 32.63 14.35
CA ASN A 950 104.73 32.43 13.13
C ASN A 950 105.90 31.47 13.44
N ILE A 951 106.12 30.51 12.55
CA ILE A 951 107.31 29.67 12.55
C ILE A 951 108.49 30.50 12.03
N GLN A 952 109.64 30.40 12.69
CA GLN A 952 110.93 30.81 12.13
C GLN A 952 111.96 29.70 12.38
N ILE A 953 112.29 29.00 11.29
CA ILE A 953 113.41 28.06 11.08
C ILE A 953 113.59 27.04 12.22
#